data_AF-A0A8T7B6N7-F1
#
_entry.id   AF-A0A8T7B6N7-F1
#
_cell.length_a   1.000
_cell.length_b   1.000
_cell.length_c   1.000
_cell.angle_alpha   90.00
_cell.angle_beta   90.00
_cell.angle_gamma   90.00
#
_symmetry.space_group_name_H-M   'P 1'
#
loop_
_entity.id
_entity.type
_entity.pdbx_description
1 polymer ?
#
loop_
_entity_poly.entity_id
_entity_poly.type
_entity_poly.pdbx_seq_one_letter_code
_entity_poly.pdbx_strand_id
1 'polypeptide(L)'
;MTPLKRSLRLVAFAVLWMACTTGIASAAANDNYEIIQSRGADQSVDYSAMAKYAPWDDRNYDLTKGDLLYLSKEEANLTDPIPTFFRVELRKMFPKLRKSGEAQYPRAAVPMFYNMYGGLMRDGKVIGRDGVARGVPVNTEGALDAAADTGGSGNEFTVEMNPMNPLIGVAGGNVGGGQGMYRTVDGGTTWDRVTVLPNTCCDPAVDWKSDGTVAYATALSGPIGVSFWRSFDNGATWVDRVDLTPNGSDKEWIHVDRSPSSPFQDNIYITYHNSNTMQFARSTDGGTTFDIQAFPTDPSGIGSDIATDTAGNVYYFYGAFSNQTIQMLKSTDGGLTFAPSVAIASTNASFDWPIPSMESRNAWIYAAADIDRSGGPFNDSIYVAWTDTTAPESGSATNNHAIVNVAYSRDGGASWTITNPHPMGDTLTVDRFNQWVKVDELGNVHVVYYDTRHSVARTGTDFYYTYSSDGGQTWATEVRISSETSDNITNGQEWGDYNGISVVGDKVVTVWTDNRNSTQLGYGSEGLNVVAGPGFTLTGDNTNQAVCAPATLTPISLDIGSIQAFSGEVALSFNEGAGLPGGFTGSITPDTLNAPGTATVSLDVVSATAGNYDISVDGVATGVNSRTLGLDIAVFTDPPAAPILASPADGSTLAGTTAVLTWNSTSGAQEYAYEVATDAGFTNIVASGTTSATTATVGGLETETPYFWRVSASNLCGGGGAASASFTTGSQICNTGVVTIPDSNGGVDGMVSDDILSSNAGIIDDLNVSIAATHTWVGDLIFTLEHVDTGKTATLIDKPGTTTGGFGCEENDIDVVLDDAAADPVESACNLSGPALFGTLSPNQPLSVFNGDDIGGTWRMTVTDTFGGDTGTLDEWCLFATTVSGPVDTDNDGIDDAVDNCTNVPNPGQEDTNGDGIGNICDADITGFVGLEDCLVNFLDLTAMKTAFFSADPDADLDSSGFVNFADLTIMKNQFFGPPGPSAIGCN
;
A
#
# COMPACT_ATOMS: atom_id res chain seq x y z
N MET A 1 -53.42 3.99 32.03
CA MET A 1 -54.07 4.95 31.10
C MET A 1 -53.05 6.00 30.72
N THR A 2 -53.02 6.43 29.46
CA THR A 2 -52.08 7.42 28.90
C THR A 2 -52.14 8.79 29.59
N PRO A 3 -51.02 9.53 29.64
CA PRO A 3 -51.02 10.96 29.44
C PRO A 3 -50.70 11.30 27.98
N LEU A 4 -51.50 12.21 27.41
CA LEU A 4 -51.32 12.90 26.14
C LEU A 4 -51.48 14.40 26.45
N LYS A 5 -50.94 15.31 25.61
CA LYS A 5 -50.99 16.80 25.69
C LYS A 5 -49.80 17.44 26.45
N ARG A 6 -49.27 18.64 26.12
CA ARG A 6 -49.57 19.72 25.13
C ARG A 6 -48.32 20.66 25.08
N SER A 7 -48.06 21.60 24.15
CA SER A 7 -48.42 21.83 22.72
C SER A 7 -48.01 23.26 22.27
N LEU A 8 -47.80 23.48 20.96
CA LEU A 8 -47.61 24.80 20.29
C LEU A 8 -46.28 25.52 20.63
N ARG A 9 -45.53 26.11 19.68
CA ARG A 9 -45.93 27.25 18.82
C ARG A 9 -45.05 27.45 17.56
N LEU A 10 -45.73 27.94 16.52
CA LEU A 10 -45.36 28.96 15.51
C LEU A 10 -44.04 28.88 14.70
N VAL A 11 -44.22 28.62 13.39
CA VAL A 11 -43.86 29.51 12.26
C VAL A 11 -42.73 30.52 12.48
N ALA A 12 -41.52 30.15 12.06
CA ALA A 12 -40.53 30.98 11.38
C ALA A 12 -39.71 30.07 10.44
N PHE A 13 -39.06 30.64 9.42
CA PHE A 13 -38.23 29.95 8.42
C PHE A 13 -38.92 28.94 7.48
N ALA A 14 -39.64 29.52 6.52
CA ALA A 14 -39.86 28.92 5.20
C ALA A 14 -39.03 29.66 4.12
N VAL A 15 -37.72 29.83 4.36
CA VAL A 15 -36.71 30.27 3.36
C VAL A 15 -35.35 29.65 3.73
N LEU A 16 -35.15 28.35 3.46
CA LEU A 16 -33.84 27.73 3.17
C LEU A 16 -34.00 26.25 2.71
N TRP A 17 -34.94 26.00 1.79
CA TRP A 17 -35.15 24.65 1.23
C TRP A 17 -35.30 24.67 -0.29
N MET A 18 -34.39 25.40 -0.95
CA MET A 18 -34.13 25.43 -2.39
C MET A 18 -32.71 25.96 -2.62
N ALA A 19 -31.71 25.06 -2.71
CA ALA A 19 -30.39 25.26 -3.34
C ALA A 19 -29.38 24.14 -2.94
N CYS A 20 -29.75 22.86 -3.06
CA CYS A 20 -28.76 21.76 -3.13
C CYS A 20 -29.42 20.47 -3.67
N THR A 21 -30.07 20.58 -4.83
CA THR A 21 -30.67 19.44 -5.56
C THR A 21 -30.39 19.53 -7.05
N THR A 22 -29.11 19.54 -7.42
CA THR A 22 -28.58 19.19 -8.74
C THR A 22 -27.21 18.55 -8.52
N GLY A 23 -27.08 17.23 -8.72
CA GLY A 23 -25.76 16.57 -8.60
C GLY A 23 -25.72 15.14 -8.03
N ILE A 24 -26.84 14.55 -7.60
CA ILE A 24 -26.92 13.09 -7.41
C ILE A 24 -28.07 12.58 -8.26
N ALA A 25 -27.73 12.12 -9.47
CA ALA A 25 -28.66 11.43 -10.34
C ALA A 25 -29.08 10.09 -9.72
N SER A 26 -30.27 9.63 -10.10
CA SER A 26 -30.93 8.46 -9.52
C SER A 26 -30.14 7.16 -9.66
N ALA A 27 -29.92 6.47 -8.54
CA ALA A 27 -29.55 5.05 -8.52
C ALA A 27 -30.74 4.16 -8.91
N ALA A 28 -31.13 4.20 -10.19
CA ALA A 28 -32.16 3.34 -10.77
C ALA A 28 -32.04 3.27 -12.30
N ALA A 29 -31.11 2.43 -12.78
CA ALA A 29 -31.08 1.91 -14.15
C ALA A 29 -30.33 0.57 -14.17
N ASN A 30 -31.07 -0.55 -14.09
CA ASN A 30 -30.55 -1.87 -14.48
C ASN A 30 -30.68 -2.04 -16.00
N ASP A 31 -30.32 -1.00 -16.76
CA ASP A 31 -30.56 -0.94 -18.20
C ASP A 31 -29.56 -1.85 -18.92
N ASN A 32 -30.11 -2.88 -19.58
CA ASN A 32 -29.45 -3.86 -20.45
C ASN A 32 -28.61 -4.99 -19.81
N TYR A 33 -28.75 -5.28 -18.51
CA TYR A 33 -28.13 -6.50 -17.95
C TYR A 33 -29.04 -7.73 -18.09
N GLU A 34 -28.55 -8.80 -18.72
CA GLU A 34 -29.30 -10.05 -18.90
C GLU A 34 -29.18 -10.96 -17.67
N ILE A 35 -30.29 -11.15 -16.96
CA ILE A 35 -30.33 -12.02 -15.77
C ILE A 35 -30.65 -13.45 -16.20
N ILE A 36 -29.60 -14.27 -16.25
CA ILE A 36 -29.64 -15.66 -16.70
C ILE A 36 -30.13 -16.54 -15.55
N GLN A 37 -31.44 -16.78 -15.50
CA GLN A 37 -32.12 -17.59 -14.47
C GLN A 37 -31.43 -18.95 -14.19
N SER A 38 -30.81 -19.58 -15.19
CA SER A 38 -30.11 -20.87 -15.04
C SER A 38 -28.75 -20.80 -14.33
N ARG A 39 -28.17 -19.61 -14.09
CA ARG A 39 -26.94 -19.44 -13.29
C ARG A 39 -27.19 -19.54 -11.78
N GLY A 40 -28.44 -19.43 -11.33
CA GLY A 40 -28.80 -19.42 -9.92
C GLY A 40 -28.70 -20.77 -9.20
N ALA A 41 -28.12 -20.77 -8.00
CA ALA A 41 -27.94 -21.93 -7.13
C ALA A 41 -29.28 -22.59 -6.69
N ASP A 42 -30.38 -21.83 -6.64
CA ASP A 42 -31.73 -22.33 -6.39
C ASP A 42 -32.68 -21.91 -7.52
N GLN A 43 -32.90 -22.83 -8.46
CA GLN A 43 -33.81 -22.63 -9.59
C GLN A 43 -35.28 -22.33 -9.21
N SER A 44 -35.66 -22.40 -7.92
CA SER A 44 -36.97 -22.00 -7.41
C SER A 44 -37.07 -20.54 -6.93
N VAL A 45 -35.97 -19.79 -7.02
CA VAL A 45 -35.85 -18.35 -6.79
C VAL A 45 -36.05 -17.58 -8.10
N ASP A 46 -36.85 -16.51 -8.09
CA ASP A 46 -36.96 -15.59 -9.23
C ASP A 46 -35.88 -14.51 -9.15
N TYR A 47 -34.72 -14.78 -9.75
CA TYR A 47 -33.58 -13.87 -9.76
C TYR A 47 -33.91 -12.58 -10.55
N SER A 48 -34.67 -12.69 -11.63
CA SER A 48 -35.13 -11.55 -12.43
C SER A 48 -35.99 -10.55 -11.62
N ALA A 49 -36.64 -11.02 -10.56
CA ALA A 49 -37.39 -10.15 -9.65
C ALA A 49 -36.49 -9.36 -8.67
N MET A 50 -35.25 -9.80 -8.40
CA MET A 50 -34.36 -9.10 -7.45
C MET A 50 -33.88 -7.75 -7.97
N ALA A 51 -33.60 -7.66 -9.27
CA ALA A 51 -33.22 -6.44 -9.96
C ALA A 51 -34.31 -5.33 -9.96
N LYS A 52 -35.49 -5.60 -9.38
CA LYS A 52 -36.58 -4.63 -9.23
C LYS A 52 -36.48 -3.82 -7.92
N TYR A 53 -35.64 -4.22 -6.97
CA TYR A 53 -35.51 -3.55 -5.65
C TYR A 53 -34.06 -3.36 -5.16
N ALA A 54 -33.08 -3.89 -5.87
CA ALA A 54 -31.65 -3.63 -5.66
C ALA A 54 -30.90 -3.56 -7.01
N PRO A 55 -29.70 -2.94 -7.06
CA PRO A 55 -28.82 -3.07 -8.22
C PRO A 55 -28.51 -4.55 -8.49
N TRP A 56 -28.49 -4.96 -9.77
CA TRP A 56 -28.07 -6.32 -10.09
C TRP A 56 -26.57 -6.50 -9.85
N ASP A 57 -26.25 -7.64 -9.25
CA ASP A 57 -24.93 -8.18 -8.93
C ASP A 57 -25.00 -9.71 -9.09
N ASP A 58 -23.99 -10.33 -9.70
CA ASP A 58 -24.00 -11.76 -10.01
C ASP A 58 -23.93 -12.66 -8.77
N ARG A 59 -23.42 -12.18 -7.63
CA ARG A 59 -23.47 -12.91 -6.35
C ARG A 59 -24.90 -13.07 -5.82
N ASN A 60 -25.88 -12.42 -6.45
CA ASN A 60 -27.28 -12.75 -6.21
C ASN A 60 -27.65 -14.16 -6.70
N TYR A 61 -26.90 -14.77 -7.65
CA TYR A 61 -27.16 -16.14 -8.12
C TYR A 61 -26.96 -17.17 -7.01
N ASP A 62 -26.07 -16.92 -6.05
CA ASP A 62 -25.79 -17.83 -4.93
C ASP A 62 -26.90 -17.88 -3.87
N LEU A 63 -27.87 -16.95 -3.95
CA LEU A 63 -28.99 -16.90 -3.01
C LEU A 63 -29.97 -18.04 -3.21
N THR A 64 -30.19 -18.81 -2.14
CA THR A 64 -31.27 -19.79 -2.09
C THR A 64 -32.60 -19.16 -1.66
N LYS A 65 -33.70 -19.90 -1.83
CA LYS A 65 -35.01 -19.50 -1.30
C LYS A 65 -35.04 -19.42 0.23
N GLY A 66 -34.12 -20.11 0.92
CA GLY A 66 -33.92 -19.99 2.36
C GLY A 66 -33.29 -18.66 2.75
N ASP A 67 -32.34 -18.17 1.96
CA ASP A 67 -31.65 -16.89 2.18
C ASP A 67 -32.61 -15.69 2.07
N LEU A 68 -33.54 -15.76 1.13
CA LEU A 68 -34.58 -14.73 0.96
C LEU A 68 -35.56 -14.65 2.15
N LEU A 69 -35.56 -15.63 3.07
CA LEU A 69 -36.33 -15.54 4.33
C LEU A 69 -35.71 -14.58 5.35
N TYR A 70 -34.47 -14.11 5.13
CA TYR A 70 -33.85 -13.09 5.97
C TYR A 70 -34.35 -11.68 5.62
N LEU A 71 -34.67 -11.44 4.34
CA LEU A 71 -35.15 -10.17 3.81
C LEU A 71 -36.54 -9.79 4.34
N SER A 72 -36.84 -8.49 4.38
CA SER A 72 -38.20 -8.04 4.69
C SER A 72 -39.15 -8.34 3.52
N LYS A 73 -40.46 -8.48 3.80
CA LYS A 73 -41.46 -8.52 2.71
C LYS A 73 -41.63 -7.15 2.03
N GLU A 74 -41.12 -6.11 2.68
CA GLU A 74 -41.19 -4.73 2.26
C GLU A 74 -39.84 -4.18 1.72
N GLU A 75 -38.88 -5.02 1.30
CA GLU A 75 -37.58 -4.56 0.73
C GLU A 75 -37.74 -3.58 -0.44
N ALA A 76 -38.78 -3.76 -1.27
CA ALA A 76 -39.07 -2.88 -2.41
C ALA A 76 -39.48 -1.44 -2.02
N ASN A 77 -39.72 -1.17 -0.73
CA ASN A 77 -40.02 0.17 -0.23
C ASN A 77 -38.75 0.98 0.08
N LEU A 78 -37.58 0.35 0.16
CA LEU A 78 -36.29 1.03 0.40
C LEU A 78 -35.25 0.62 -0.65
N THR A 79 -34.98 1.52 -1.58
CA THR A 79 -33.97 1.39 -2.64
C THR A 79 -32.61 1.92 -2.18
N ASP A 80 -31.97 1.20 -1.26
CA ASP A 80 -30.54 1.41 -0.97
C ASP A 80 -29.67 0.85 -2.12
N PRO A 81 -28.56 1.53 -2.50
CA PRO A 81 -27.72 1.17 -3.65
C PRO A 81 -26.72 0.05 -3.32
N ILE A 82 -27.21 -1.02 -2.68
CA ILE A 82 -26.49 -2.26 -2.34
C ILE A 82 -27.30 -3.48 -2.83
N PRO A 83 -26.62 -4.52 -3.36
CA PRO A 83 -27.27 -5.67 -3.98
C PRO A 83 -27.96 -6.60 -2.97
N THR A 84 -28.84 -7.47 -3.47
CA THR A 84 -29.70 -8.34 -2.66
C THR A 84 -28.90 -9.34 -1.82
N PHE A 85 -27.79 -9.88 -2.34
CA PHE A 85 -26.95 -10.82 -1.58
C PHE A 85 -26.36 -10.15 -0.33
N PHE A 86 -25.79 -8.97 -0.48
CA PHE A 86 -25.24 -8.21 0.65
C PHE A 86 -26.32 -7.80 1.66
N ARG A 87 -27.56 -7.54 1.21
CA ARG A 87 -28.71 -7.32 2.11
C ARG A 87 -29.05 -8.56 2.95
N VAL A 88 -28.93 -9.77 2.38
CA VAL A 88 -29.07 -11.04 3.13
C VAL A 88 -27.94 -11.17 4.15
N GLU A 89 -26.69 -10.96 3.75
CA GLU A 89 -25.51 -11.05 4.61
C GLU A 89 -25.60 -10.09 5.80
N LEU A 90 -25.89 -8.80 5.57
CA LEU A 90 -26.13 -7.82 6.63
C LEU A 90 -27.21 -8.28 7.62
N ARG A 91 -28.23 -9.03 7.18
CA ARG A 91 -29.31 -9.55 8.05
C ARG A 91 -28.97 -10.89 8.71
N LYS A 92 -27.95 -11.62 8.21
CA LYS A 92 -27.30 -12.73 8.91
C LYS A 92 -26.36 -12.19 10.00
N MET A 93 -25.48 -11.24 9.66
CA MET A 93 -24.52 -10.58 10.56
C MET A 93 -25.19 -9.73 11.66
N PHE A 94 -26.26 -9.00 11.33
CA PHE A 94 -27.00 -8.17 12.28
C PHE A 94 -28.41 -8.74 12.53
N PRO A 95 -28.57 -9.85 13.29
CA PRO A 95 -29.85 -10.53 13.49
C PRO A 95 -30.91 -9.70 14.24
N LYS A 96 -30.52 -8.53 14.80
CA LYS A 96 -31.42 -7.54 15.41
C LYS A 96 -32.09 -6.60 14.40
N LEU A 97 -31.69 -6.61 13.12
CA LEU A 97 -32.37 -5.85 12.07
C LEU A 97 -33.81 -6.35 11.88
N ARG A 98 -34.74 -5.42 11.65
CA ARG A 98 -36.18 -5.73 11.58
C ARG A 98 -36.49 -6.57 10.34
N LYS A 99 -37.00 -7.79 10.54
CA LYS A 99 -37.46 -8.71 9.47
C LYS A 99 -38.92 -8.46 9.04
N SER A 100 -39.50 -7.33 9.41
CA SER A 100 -40.86 -6.93 9.03
C SER A 100 -41.05 -5.42 9.13
N GLY A 101 -41.82 -4.87 8.18
CA GLY A 101 -41.92 -3.43 7.96
C GLY A 101 -40.83 -2.94 7.01
N GLU A 102 -40.85 -1.62 6.76
CA GLU A 102 -39.85 -0.92 5.95
C GLU A 102 -38.43 -1.37 6.33
N ALA A 103 -37.64 -1.77 5.32
CA ALA A 103 -36.29 -2.28 5.53
C ALA A 103 -35.41 -1.20 6.17
N GLN A 104 -34.39 -1.61 6.92
CA GLN A 104 -33.44 -0.69 7.56
C GLN A 104 -32.07 -1.34 7.56
N TYR A 105 -31.11 -0.71 6.88
CA TYR A 105 -29.70 -1.08 6.89
C TYR A 105 -28.87 0.00 7.60
N PRO A 106 -27.67 -0.32 8.12
CA PRO A 106 -26.76 0.69 8.66
C PRO A 106 -26.44 1.76 7.61
N ARG A 107 -26.29 3.03 8.00
CA ARG A 107 -25.85 4.10 7.07
C ARG A 107 -24.50 3.81 6.40
N ALA A 108 -23.67 3.00 7.05
CA ALA A 108 -22.39 2.55 6.52
C ALA A 108 -22.51 1.38 5.51
N ALA A 109 -23.70 0.83 5.26
CA ALA A 109 -23.84 -0.34 4.39
C ALA A 109 -23.34 -0.11 2.95
N VAL A 110 -23.50 1.10 2.40
CA VAL A 110 -22.97 1.43 1.06
C VAL A 110 -21.43 1.43 1.03
N PRO A 111 -20.71 2.19 1.88
CA PRO A 111 -19.24 2.09 1.92
C PRO A 111 -18.74 0.72 2.39
N MET A 112 -19.44 0.01 3.28
CA MET A 112 -19.09 -1.39 3.61
C MET A 112 -19.16 -2.29 2.38
N PHE A 113 -20.21 -2.18 1.56
CA PHE A 113 -20.34 -2.96 0.32
C PHE A 113 -19.17 -2.69 -0.64
N TYR A 114 -18.89 -1.42 -0.96
CA TYR A 114 -17.81 -1.08 -1.88
C TYR A 114 -16.41 -1.41 -1.33
N ASN A 115 -16.21 -1.40 -0.01
CA ASN A 115 -14.94 -1.80 0.60
C ASN A 115 -14.76 -3.32 0.62
N MET A 116 -15.79 -4.09 0.99
CA MET A 116 -15.73 -5.56 1.07
C MET A 116 -15.68 -6.23 -0.31
N TYR A 117 -16.32 -5.62 -1.32
CA TYR A 117 -16.59 -6.28 -2.59
C TYR A 117 -16.05 -5.54 -3.81
N GLY A 118 -15.34 -4.42 -3.60
CA GLY A 118 -14.80 -3.52 -4.64
C GLY A 118 -15.86 -2.77 -5.47
N GLY A 119 -17.07 -3.30 -5.58
CA GLY A 119 -18.08 -2.85 -6.53
C GLY A 119 -19.17 -3.90 -6.80
N LEU A 120 -20.03 -3.60 -7.78
CA LEU A 120 -21.06 -4.54 -8.26
C LEU A 120 -20.43 -5.57 -9.20
N MET A 121 -20.57 -6.87 -8.88
CA MET A 121 -20.06 -7.94 -9.74
C MET A 121 -21.03 -8.20 -10.89
N ARG A 122 -20.56 -8.19 -12.14
CA ARG A 122 -21.35 -8.42 -13.35
C ARG A 122 -20.50 -9.12 -14.40
N ASP A 123 -21.00 -10.24 -14.91
CA ASP A 123 -20.32 -11.12 -15.86
C ASP A 123 -18.86 -11.40 -15.46
N GLY A 124 -18.69 -11.78 -14.18
CA GLY A 124 -17.37 -12.06 -13.57
C GLY A 124 -16.57 -10.83 -13.14
N LYS A 125 -16.89 -9.62 -13.61
CA LYS A 125 -16.10 -8.40 -13.36
C LYS A 125 -16.66 -7.55 -12.23
N VAL A 126 -15.80 -7.01 -11.37
CA VAL A 126 -16.19 -6.07 -10.31
C VAL A 126 -16.21 -4.64 -10.87
N ILE A 127 -17.40 -4.03 -10.91
CA ILE A 127 -17.61 -2.65 -11.37
C ILE A 127 -17.53 -1.71 -10.17
N GLY A 128 -16.44 -0.94 -10.08
CA GLY A 128 -16.15 -0.04 -8.98
C GLY A 128 -17.14 1.11 -8.81
N ARG A 129 -16.97 1.88 -7.72
CA ARG A 129 -17.80 3.06 -7.43
C ARG A 129 -17.63 4.20 -8.45
N ASP A 130 -16.51 4.16 -9.18
CA ASP A 130 -16.15 4.98 -10.34
C ASP A 130 -16.78 4.49 -11.65
N GLY A 131 -17.39 3.30 -11.66
CA GLY A 131 -17.93 2.65 -12.86
C GLY A 131 -16.90 1.86 -13.67
N VAL A 132 -15.66 1.72 -13.18
CA VAL A 132 -14.57 1.05 -13.88
C VAL A 132 -14.53 -0.44 -13.52
N ALA A 133 -14.51 -1.31 -14.53
CA ALA A 133 -14.19 -2.73 -14.37
C ALA A 133 -12.68 -2.93 -14.52
N ARG A 134 -12.06 -3.79 -13.70
CA ARG A 134 -10.60 -3.96 -13.63
C ARG A 134 -10.18 -5.43 -13.62
N GLY A 135 -9.05 -5.72 -14.27
CA GLY A 135 -8.25 -6.95 -14.24
C GLY A 135 -6.92 -6.70 -15.01
N VAL A 136 -5.88 -7.51 -14.70
CA VAL A 136 -4.54 -7.73 -15.34
C VAL A 136 -3.79 -8.83 -14.49
N PRO A 137 -2.53 -9.30 -14.72
CA PRO A 137 -1.96 -10.06 -15.84
C PRO A 137 -1.20 -11.39 -15.49
N VAL A 138 -0.83 -12.23 -16.48
CA VAL A 138 -0.04 -13.49 -16.28
C VAL A 138 1.11 -13.71 -17.28
N ASN A 139 2.25 -14.32 -16.87
CA ASN A 139 3.27 -14.79 -17.84
C ASN A 139 4.20 -15.97 -17.41
N THR A 140 3.88 -17.17 -17.94
CA THR A 140 4.73 -18.29 -18.44
C THR A 140 5.88 -18.95 -17.65
N GLU A 141 5.85 -20.30 -17.68
CA GLU A 141 6.90 -21.26 -17.29
C GLU A 141 8.29 -21.01 -17.91
N GLY A 142 9.36 -21.03 -17.10
CA GLY A 142 10.74 -21.02 -17.61
C GLY A 142 11.82 -20.82 -16.54
N ALA A 143 12.01 -21.84 -15.69
CA ALA A 143 12.48 -21.75 -14.30
C ALA A 143 11.35 -21.39 -13.33
N LEU A 144 11.35 -21.99 -12.14
CA LEU A 144 10.36 -21.75 -11.07
C LEU A 144 10.81 -20.53 -10.23
N ASP A 145 11.10 -19.43 -10.93
CA ASP A 145 11.60 -18.17 -10.36
C ASP A 145 10.78 -17.02 -10.95
N ALA A 146 9.45 -17.13 -10.79
CA ALA A 146 8.47 -16.08 -11.11
C ALA A 146 8.22 -15.17 -9.90
N ALA A 147 9.26 -14.93 -9.10
CA ALA A 147 9.11 -14.19 -7.86
C ALA A 147 8.81 -12.71 -8.13
N ALA A 148 7.56 -12.33 -7.85
CA ALA A 148 7.25 -10.96 -7.50
C ALA A 148 8.06 -10.61 -6.25
N ASP A 149 9.00 -9.66 -6.38
CA ASP A 149 9.63 -9.00 -5.25
C ASP A 149 8.52 -8.48 -4.32
N THR A 150 8.49 -8.98 -3.08
CA THR A 150 7.52 -8.57 -2.06
C THR A 150 7.68 -7.13 -1.60
N GLY A 151 8.67 -6.39 -2.11
CA GLY A 151 8.91 -4.98 -1.86
C GLY A 151 9.38 -4.73 -0.43
N GLY A 152 10.19 -5.63 0.13
CA GLY A 152 10.74 -5.52 1.48
C GLY A 152 11.37 -6.80 1.99
N SER A 153 12.26 -6.66 2.96
CA SER A 153 12.94 -7.78 3.61
C SER A 153 11.98 -8.65 4.40
N GLY A 154 12.20 -9.97 4.35
CA GLY A 154 11.40 -10.90 5.14
C GLY A 154 11.82 -12.35 5.08
N ASN A 155 11.29 -13.14 6.01
CA ASN A 155 11.52 -14.58 6.16
C ASN A 155 10.28 -15.29 6.72
N GLU A 156 10.39 -16.60 7.02
CA GLU A 156 9.32 -17.38 7.69
C GLU A 156 7.98 -17.32 6.94
N PHE A 157 7.97 -17.73 5.67
CA PHE A 157 6.80 -17.61 4.80
C PHE A 157 5.88 -18.82 4.85
N THR A 158 4.57 -18.57 4.85
CA THR A 158 3.51 -19.57 4.66
C THR A 158 2.60 -19.19 3.51
N VAL A 159 1.99 -20.19 2.87
CA VAL A 159 1.08 -20.02 1.73
C VAL A 159 -0.05 -21.04 1.79
N GLU A 160 -1.27 -20.64 1.48
CA GLU A 160 -2.38 -21.55 1.22
C GLU A 160 -3.24 -21.02 0.07
N MET A 161 -3.47 -21.86 -0.93
CA MET A 161 -4.35 -21.57 -2.06
C MET A 161 -5.82 -21.85 -1.69
N ASN A 162 -6.72 -21.12 -2.34
CA ASN A 162 -8.16 -21.25 -2.10
C ASN A 162 -8.67 -22.61 -2.61
N PRO A 163 -9.30 -23.45 -1.76
CA PRO A 163 -9.67 -24.81 -2.11
C PRO A 163 -10.76 -24.91 -3.20
N MET A 164 -11.44 -23.81 -3.52
CA MET A 164 -12.49 -23.75 -4.54
C MET A 164 -12.07 -22.99 -5.80
N ASN A 165 -10.95 -22.25 -5.76
CA ASN A 165 -10.44 -21.50 -6.91
C ASN A 165 -8.90 -21.47 -6.91
N PRO A 166 -8.22 -22.27 -7.74
CA PRO A 166 -6.75 -22.37 -7.74
C PRO A 166 -6.05 -21.11 -8.26
N LEU A 167 -6.78 -20.09 -8.73
CA LEU A 167 -6.22 -18.78 -9.05
C LEU A 167 -6.09 -17.88 -7.81
N ILE A 168 -6.79 -18.17 -6.72
CA ILE A 168 -6.79 -17.32 -5.51
C ILE A 168 -5.93 -17.97 -4.44
N GLY A 169 -5.13 -17.19 -3.74
CA GLY A 169 -4.31 -17.66 -2.63
C GLY A 169 -3.91 -16.55 -1.69
N VAL A 170 -3.52 -16.93 -0.47
CA VAL A 170 -2.95 -16.03 0.53
C VAL A 170 -1.61 -16.54 1.01
N ALA A 171 -0.74 -15.62 1.40
CA ALA A 171 0.53 -15.92 2.04
C ALA A 171 0.77 -14.93 3.18
N GLY A 172 1.61 -15.33 4.14
CA GLY A 172 2.13 -14.46 5.19
C GLY A 172 3.64 -14.58 5.28
N GLY A 173 4.31 -13.50 5.67
CA GLY A 173 5.76 -13.47 5.93
C GLY A 173 6.11 -12.49 7.04
N ASN A 174 7.18 -12.78 7.78
CA ASN A 174 7.76 -11.87 8.77
C ASN A 174 8.47 -10.72 8.02
N VAL A 175 8.12 -9.46 8.28
CA VAL A 175 8.72 -8.27 7.62
C VAL A 175 8.97 -7.13 8.62
N GLY A 176 9.71 -6.10 8.18
CA GLY A 176 9.89 -4.88 8.96
C GLY A 176 8.55 -4.25 9.37
N GLY A 177 8.29 -4.19 10.68
CA GLY A 177 7.06 -3.63 11.26
C GLY A 177 5.96 -4.65 11.62
N GLY A 178 6.17 -5.94 11.35
CA GLY A 178 5.28 -7.03 11.76
C GLY A 178 5.03 -8.05 10.65
N GLN A 179 3.92 -8.77 10.75
CA GLN A 179 3.53 -9.78 9.78
C GLN A 179 2.95 -9.16 8.52
N GLY A 180 3.66 -9.29 7.40
CA GLY A 180 3.21 -8.92 6.07
C GLY A 180 2.23 -9.97 5.53
N MET A 181 1.08 -9.52 5.03
CA MET A 181 0.10 -10.40 4.38
C MET A 181 0.09 -10.14 2.88
N TYR A 182 -0.05 -11.23 2.14
CA TYR A 182 0.01 -11.26 0.69
C TYR A 182 -1.18 -12.02 0.10
N ARG A 183 -1.53 -11.70 -1.14
CA ARG A 183 -2.52 -12.45 -1.93
C ARG A 183 -2.05 -12.66 -3.37
N THR A 184 -2.58 -13.69 -4.01
CA THR A 184 -2.54 -13.91 -5.46
C THR A 184 -3.96 -14.04 -5.99
N VAL A 185 -4.18 -13.62 -7.24
CA VAL A 185 -5.43 -13.80 -8.01
C VAL A 185 -5.21 -14.43 -9.40
N ASP A 186 -3.97 -14.86 -9.69
CA ASP A 186 -3.53 -15.56 -10.91
C ASP A 186 -3.05 -17.00 -10.64
N GLY A 187 -3.07 -17.42 -9.37
CA GLY A 187 -2.70 -18.74 -8.91
C GLY A 187 -1.23 -18.89 -8.57
N GLY A 188 -0.53 -17.77 -8.34
CA GLY A 188 0.80 -17.72 -7.75
C GLY A 188 1.87 -17.12 -8.66
N THR A 189 1.50 -16.66 -9.86
CA THR A 189 2.38 -15.92 -10.78
C THR A 189 2.80 -14.58 -10.20
N THR A 190 1.87 -13.85 -9.56
CA THR A 190 2.14 -12.57 -8.90
C THR A 190 1.53 -12.51 -7.51
N TRP A 191 2.13 -11.68 -6.65
CA TRP A 191 1.75 -11.53 -5.25
C TRP A 191 1.68 -10.05 -4.84
N ASP A 192 0.49 -9.60 -4.44
CA ASP A 192 0.27 -8.28 -3.84
C ASP A 192 0.59 -8.34 -2.34
N ARG A 193 1.47 -7.48 -1.80
CA ARG A 193 1.51 -7.21 -0.35
C ARG A 193 0.36 -6.27 0.02
N VAL A 194 -0.67 -6.81 0.66
CA VAL A 194 -1.92 -6.06 0.95
C VAL A 194 -1.86 -5.22 2.21
N THR A 195 -1.12 -5.67 3.24
CA THR A 195 -1.03 -5.00 4.54
C THR A 195 0.12 -5.58 5.38
N VAL A 196 0.47 -4.88 6.47
CA VAL A 196 1.22 -5.45 7.60
C VAL A 196 0.28 -5.45 8.81
N LEU A 197 0.10 -6.59 9.47
CA LEU A 197 -0.87 -6.73 10.55
C LEU A 197 -0.45 -5.92 11.79
N PRO A 198 -1.28 -5.00 12.30
CA PRO A 198 -0.86 -4.07 13.33
C PRO A 198 -0.69 -4.74 14.70
N ASN A 199 0.42 -4.39 15.37
CA ASN A 199 0.87 -4.97 16.65
C ASN A 199 1.21 -6.46 16.56
N THR A 200 1.73 -6.92 15.43
CA THR A 200 2.30 -8.27 15.25
C THR A 200 3.82 -8.21 15.15
N CYS A 201 4.50 -9.35 15.29
CA CYS A 201 5.95 -9.47 15.06
C CYS A 201 6.26 -10.43 13.91
N CYS A 202 5.68 -11.62 13.94
CA CYS A 202 6.35 -12.82 13.45
C CYS A 202 5.40 -14.03 13.44
N ASP A 203 5.88 -15.11 12.82
CA ASP A 203 5.24 -16.42 12.69
C ASP A 203 3.84 -16.51 12.03
N PRO A 204 3.69 -15.99 10.79
CA PRO A 204 2.47 -16.15 10.00
C PRO A 204 2.13 -17.62 9.73
N ALA A 205 0.89 -18.02 10.01
CA ALA A 205 0.28 -19.19 9.37
C ALA A 205 -1.07 -18.81 8.75
N VAL A 206 -1.42 -19.43 7.62
CA VAL A 206 -2.64 -19.11 6.84
C VAL A 206 -3.40 -20.37 6.43
N ASP A 207 -4.73 -20.27 6.38
CA ASP A 207 -5.61 -21.34 5.88
C ASP A 207 -6.94 -20.76 5.35
N TRP A 208 -7.79 -21.59 4.73
CA TRP A 208 -9.09 -21.26 4.19
C TRP A 208 -10.22 -22.10 4.80
N LYS A 209 -11.40 -21.49 4.87
CA LYS A 209 -12.67 -22.20 5.01
C LYS A 209 -12.86 -23.19 3.84
N SER A 210 -13.54 -24.31 4.06
CA SER A 210 -13.67 -25.39 3.07
C SER A 210 -14.37 -25.00 1.76
N ASP A 211 -15.19 -23.95 1.78
CA ASP A 211 -15.85 -23.37 0.59
C ASP A 211 -15.10 -22.17 -0.01
N GLY A 212 -13.89 -21.88 0.47
CA GLY A 212 -13.07 -20.77 -0.03
C GLY A 212 -13.61 -19.36 0.25
N THR A 213 -14.69 -19.22 1.02
CA THR A 213 -15.35 -17.89 1.23
C THR A 213 -14.67 -17.03 2.29
N VAL A 214 -13.79 -17.60 3.11
CA VAL A 214 -13.06 -16.89 4.17
C VAL A 214 -11.63 -17.42 4.22
N ALA A 215 -10.65 -16.53 4.18
CA ALA A 215 -9.26 -16.83 4.52
C ALA A 215 -9.00 -16.47 5.99
N TYR A 216 -8.13 -17.24 6.61
CA TYR A 216 -7.74 -17.12 8.01
C TYR A 216 -6.24 -16.94 8.11
N ALA A 217 -5.81 -16.19 9.12
CA ALA A 217 -4.41 -16.06 9.48
C ALA A 217 -4.25 -16.08 10.99
N THR A 218 -3.16 -16.67 11.46
CA THR A 218 -2.64 -16.47 12.81
C THR A 218 -1.36 -15.65 12.76
N ALA A 219 -1.09 -14.94 13.86
CA ALA A 219 0.01 -14.01 13.99
C ALA A 219 0.42 -13.78 15.45
N LEU A 220 1.72 -13.78 15.74
CA LEU A 220 2.22 -13.40 17.06
C LEU A 220 2.07 -11.90 17.26
N SER A 221 1.30 -11.53 18.27
CA SER A 221 1.02 -10.16 18.66
C SER A 221 1.90 -9.69 19.81
N GLY A 222 2.24 -8.40 19.87
CA GLY A 222 3.03 -7.85 20.96
C GLY A 222 2.24 -7.75 22.28
N PRO A 223 2.71 -8.29 23.42
CA PRO A 223 3.97 -9.03 23.63
C PRO A 223 3.83 -10.55 23.41
N ILE A 224 4.41 -11.10 22.34
CA ILE A 224 4.54 -12.54 21.99
C ILE A 224 3.31 -13.41 22.39
N GLY A 225 2.11 -13.09 21.87
CA GLY A 225 0.86 -13.80 22.16
C GLY A 225 0.01 -14.02 20.90
N VAL A 226 -0.63 -15.19 20.78
CA VAL A 226 -1.28 -15.61 19.52
C VAL A 226 -2.53 -14.77 19.24
N SER A 227 -2.60 -14.20 18.05
CA SER A 227 -3.77 -13.50 17.50
C SER A 227 -4.29 -14.20 16.24
N PHE A 228 -5.59 -14.08 15.99
CA PHE A 228 -6.31 -14.69 14.88
C PHE A 228 -7.06 -13.63 14.07
N TRP A 229 -7.01 -13.76 12.75
CA TRP A 229 -7.50 -12.78 11.78
C TRP A 229 -8.31 -13.44 10.67
N ARG A 230 -9.16 -12.66 10.00
CA ARG A 230 -9.96 -13.10 8.86
C ARG A 230 -9.85 -12.15 7.68
N SER A 231 -9.93 -12.70 6.48
CA SER A 231 -10.28 -11.97 5.26
C SER A 231 -11.56 -12.58 4.67
N PHE A 232 -12.48 -11.71 4.28
CA PHE A 232 -13.75 -12.06 3.62
C PHE A 232 -13.77 -11.66 2.13
N ASP A 233 -12.61 -11.26 1.61
CA ASP A 233 -12.40 -10.58 0.34
C ASP A 233 -11.14 -11.11 -0.37
N ASN A 234 -10.93 -12.43 -0.28
CA ASN A 234 -9.86 -13.17 -0.95
C ASN A 234 -8.44 -12.66 -0.60
N GLY A 235 -8.20 -12.39 0.68
CA GLY A 235 -6.94 -11.87 1.18
C GLY A 235 -6.73 -10.37 0.99
N ALA A 236 -7.69 -9.62 0.45
CA ALA A 236 -7.53 -8.19 0.18
C ALA A 236 -7.46 -7.33 1.45
N THR A 237 -8.26 -7.65 2.47
CA THR A 237 -8.21 -6.98 3.78
C THR A 237 -8.29 -7.99 4.92
N TRP A 238 -7.58 -7.69 6.01
CA TRP A 238 -7.51 -8.53 7.21
C TRP A 238 -8.14 -7.80 8.40
N VAL A 239 -9.20 -8.40 8.95
CA VAL A 239 -10.12 -7.78 9.90
C VAL A 239 -10.52 -8.76 11.02
N ASP A 240 -11.34 -8.27 11.96
CA ASP A 240 -11.99 -9.06 13.01
C ASP A 240 -11.01 -9.82 13.92
N ARG A 241 -9.92 -9.16 14.33
CA ARG A 241 -8.88 -9.70 15.22
C ARG A 241 -9.47 -10.28 16.51
N VAL A 242 -9.05 -11.52 16.84
CA VAL A 242 -9.30 -12.19 18.13
C VAL A 242 -7.98 -12.56 18.77
N ASP A 243 -7.73 -12.11 20.00
CA ASP A 243 -6.53 -12.51 20.76
C ASP A 243 -6.81 -13.79 21.55
N LEU A 244 -6.00 -14.84 21.32
CA LEU A 244 -6.09 -16.13 22.01
C LEU A 244 -5.28 -16.10 23.31
N THR A 245 -4.03 -15.61 23.24
CA THR A 245 -3.14 -15.47 24.41
C THR A 245 -2.46 -14.10 24.44
N PRO A 246 -2.23 -13.52 25.62
CA PRO A 246 -1.65 -12.18 25.73
C PRO A 246 -0.13 -12.15 25.85
N ASN A 247 0.56 -13.31 25.99
CA ASN A 247 2.02 -13.44 26.01
C ASN A 247 2.57 -14.88 26.11
N GLY A 248 3.88 -14.98 25.91
CA GLY A 248 4.73 -16.16 26.16
C GLY A 248 4.54 -17.30 25.16
N SER A 249 3.90 -17.04 24.03
CA SER A 249 3.45 -18.03 23.05
C SER A 249 4.19 -17.87 21.73
N ASP A 250 4.68 -18.95 21.14
CA ASP A 250 5.54 -18.92 19.96
C ASP A 250 5.26 -20.13 19.03
N LYS A 251 5.67 -20.02 17.76
CA LYS A 251 5.49 -20.98 16.66
C LYS A 251 4.06 -21.54 16.58
N GLU A 252 3.09 -20.67 16.33
CA GLU A 252 1.73 -21.10 16.04
C GLU A 252 1.58 -21.71 14.64
N TRP A 253 0.53 -22.50 14.49
CA TRP A 253 0.07 -23.01 13.21
C TRP A 253 -1.45 -23.14 13.18
N ILE A 254 -2.05 -23.08 12.00
CA ILE A 254 -3.50 -23.13 11.79
C ILE A 254 -3.89 -24.25 10.80
N HIS A 255 -4.98 -24.95 11.11
CA HIS A 255 -5.64 -25.88 10.20
C HIS A 255 -7.17 -25.81 10.34
N VAL A 256 -7.87 -25.85 9.22
CA VAL A 256 -9.33 -25.90 9.12
C VAL A 256 -9.75 -27.29 8.64
N ASP A 257 -10.76 -27.87 9.29
CA ASP A 257 -11.29 -29.16 8.83
C ASP A 257 -12.08 -29.01 7.52
N ARG A 258 -11.40 -29.24 6.39
CA ARG A 258 -12.01 -29.12 5.06
C ARG A 258 -12.76 -30.38 4.61
N SER A 259 -12.82 -31.45 5.41
CA SER A 259 -13.46 -32.71 5.01
C SER A 259 -14.99 -32.60 4.93
N PRO A 260 -15.63 -32.83 3.75
CA PRO A 260 -17.09 -32.80 3.62
C PRO A 260 -17.82 -33.95 4.35
N SER A 261 -17.09 -35.00 4.76
CA SER A 261 -17.63 -36.10 5.56
C SER A 261 -17.40 -35.94 7.07
N SER A 262 -16.63 -34.92 7.48
CA SER A 262 -16.39 -34.65 8.89
C SER A 262 -17.63 -34.07 9.58
N PRO A 263 -18.00 -34.54 10.79
CA PRO A 263 -19.00 -33.86 11.62
C PRO A 263 -18.50 -32.53 12.21
N PHE A 264 -17.23 -32.17 11.93
CA PHE A 264 -16.50 -31.01 12.42
C PHE A 264 -16.03 -30.08 11.30
N GLN A 265 -16.57 -30.23 10.07
CA GLN A 265 -16.25 -29.38 8.92
C GLN A 265 -16.31 -27.87 9.28
N ASP A 266 -15.33 -27.11 8.79
CA ASP A 266 -15.11 -25.68 9.07
C ASP A 266 -14.80 -25.33 10.54
N ASN A 267 -14.54 -26.31 11.41
CA ASN A 267 -13.85 -26.03 12.68
C ASN A 267 -12.42 -25.58 12.38
N ILE A 268 -11.97 -24.57 13.13
CA ILE A 268 -10.61 -24.03 13.05
C ILE A 268 -9.82 -24.54 14.24
N TYR A 269 -8.60 -25.01 13.99
CA TYR A 269 -7.67 -25.52 14.97
C TYR A 269 -6.37 -24.71 14.90
N ILE A 270 -5.85 -24.32 16.06
CA ILE A 270 -4.61 -23.56 16.18
C ILE A 270 -3.73 -24.24 17.22
N THR A 271 -2.52 -24.62 16.82
CA THR A 271 -1.48 -25.13 17.73
C THR A 271 -0.43 -24.05 17.95
N TYR A 272 0.24 -24.09 19.09
CA TYR A 272 1.36 -23.22 19.45
C TYR A 272 2.02 -23.80 20.71
N HIS A 273 3.14 -23.25 21.15
CA HIS A 273 3.70 -23.57 22.46
C HIS A 273 3.74 -22.32 23.35
N ASN A 274 3.66 -22.50 24.67
CA ASN A 274 3.88 -21.42 25.64
C ASN A 274 4.85 -21.89 26.71
N SER A 275 5.99 -21.21 26.85
CA SER A 275 7.09 -21.63 27.73
C SER A 275 7.44 -23.13 27.53
N ASN A 276 7.55 -23.55 26.27
CA ASN A 276 7.78 -24.93 25.81
C ASN A 276 6.70 -25.96 26.19
N THR A 277 5.58 -25.52 26.77
CA THR A 277 4.40 -26.36 27.00
C THR A 277 3.50 -26.27 25.77
N MET A 278 3.25 -27.39 25.10
CA MET A 278 2.36 -27.44 23.94
C MET A 278 0.94 -26.96 24.30
N GLN A 279 0.34 -26.17 23.43
CA GLN A 279 -0.98 -25.57 23.55
C GLN A 279 -1.84 -25.92 22.33
N PHE A 280 -3.15 -25.89 22.50
CA PHE A 280 -4.12 -26.08 21.44
C PHE A 280 -5.30 -25.16 21.67
N ALA A 281 -5.78 -24.53 20.61
CA ALA A 281 -7.01 -23.76 20.59
C ALA A 281 -7.90 -24.27 19.46
N ARG A 282 -9.21 -24.28 19.68
CA ARG A 282 -10.20 -24.66 18.66
C ARG A 282 -11.38 -23.70 18.63
N SER A 283 -11.93 -23.47 17.46
CA SER A 283 -13.18 -22.74 17.27
C SER A 283 -14.19 -23.56 16.48
N THR A 284 -15.47 -23.41 16.84
CA THR A 284 -16.63 -24.03 16.18
C THR A 284 -17.64 -22.98 15.69
N ASP A 285 -17.23 -21.70 15.67
CA ASP A 285 -18.07 -20.54 15.35
C ASP A 285 -17.39 -19.57 14.36
N GLY A 286 -16.52 -20.10 13.49
CA GLY A 286 -15.76 -19.31 12.51
C GLY A 286 -14.68 -18.43 13.15
N GLY A 287 -14.08 -18.90 14.24
CA GLY A 287 -13.00 -18.22 14.99
C GLY A 287 -13.47 -17.14 15.95
N THR A 288 -14.79 -16.99 16.16
CA THR A 288 -15.34 -15.88 16.97
C THR A 288 -15.03 -16.08 18.45
N THR A 289 -15.00 -17.34 18.89
CA THR A 289 -14.50 -17.77 20.19
C THR A 289 -13.62 -19.00 20.04
N PHE A 290 -12.67 -19.17 20.98
CA PHE A 290 -11.77 -20.32 21.02
C PHE A 290 -11.80 -21.01 22.40
N ASP A 291 -11.97 -22.34 22.41
CA ASP A 291 -11.67 -23.19 23.56
C ASP A 291 -10.16 -23.46 23.57
N ILE A 292 -9.46 -23.22 24.69
CA ILE A 292 -8.00 -23.38 24.80
C ILE A 292 -7.63 -24.48 25.81
N GLN A 293 -6.67 -25.34 25.44
CA GLN A 293 -6.11 -26.43 26.24
C GLN A 293 -4.57 -26.38 26.25
N ALA A 294 -3.98 -26.67 27.42
CA ALA A 294 -2.54 -26.83 27.61
C ALA A 294 -2.18 -28.30 27.90
N PHE A 295 -0.99 -28.74 27.50
CA PHE A 295 -0.49 -30.12 27.71
C PHE A 295 0.77 -30.18 28.61
N PRO A 296 0.68 -29.80 29.90
CA PRO A 296 1.84 -29.71 30.81
C PRO A 296 2.40 -31.06 31.29
N THR A 297 1.77 -32.18 30.92
CA THR A 297 2.19 -33.55 31.29
C THR A 297 2.69 -34.38 30.12
N ASP A 298 2.51 -33.89 28.90
CA ASP A 298 3.15 -34.46 27.71
C ASP A 298 4.58 -33.90 27.59
N PRO A 299 5.47 -34.56 26.81
CA PRO A 299 6.82 -34.08 26.58
C PRO A 299 6.82 -32.62 26.08
N SER A 300 7.64 -31.75 26.68
CA SER A 300 7.79 -30.37 26.23
C SER A 300 8.49 -30.30 24.88
N GLY A 301 8.05 -29.35 24.04
CA GLY A 301 8.46 -29.19 22.66
C GLY A 301 8.39 -27.72 22.19
N ILE A 302 8.81 -27.49 20.95
CA ILE A 302 8.80 -26.21 20.22
C ILE A 302 8.46 -26.52 18.76
N GLY A 303 7.67 -25.67 18.11
CA GLY A 303 7.18 -25.88 16.74
C GLY A 303 6.09 -26.96 16.66
N SER A 304 5.12 -26.77 15.77
CA SER A 304 3.98 -27.68 15.65
C SER A 304 3.25 -27.59 14.32
N ASP A 305 2.58 -28.67 13.96
CA ASP A 305 1.60 -28.70 12.87
C ASP A 305 0.38 -29.55 13.29
N ILE A 306 -0.72 -29.41 12.57
CA ILE A 306 -2.01 -30.00 12.88
C ILE A 306 -2.81 -30.32 11.61
N ALA A 307 -3.42 -31.50 11.57
CA ALA A 307 -4.24 -31.93 10.43
C ALA A 307 -5.49 -32.72 10.86
N THR A 308 -6.47 -32.84 9.97
CA THR A 308 -7.68 -33.68 10.15
C THR A 308 -7.82 -34.75 9.08
N ASP A 309 -8.33 -35.92 9.47
CA ASP A 309 -8.70 -36.98 8.53
C ASP A 309 -10.15 -36.85 8.03
N THR A 310 -10.58 -37.72 7.11
CA THR A 310 -11.92 -37.58 6.50
C THR A 310 -13.07 -37.77 7.49
N ALA A 311 -12.80 -38.38 8.65
CA ALA A 311 -13.75 -38.56 9.75
C ALA A 311 -13.73 -37.43 10.79
N GLY A 312 -12.84 -36.43 10.64
CA GLY A 312 -12.70 -35.32 11.58
C GLY A 312 -11.92 -35.67 12.85
N ASN A 313 -11.10 -36.72 12.84
CA ASN A 313 -10.13 -36.91 13.93
C ASN A 313 -9.03 -35.85 13.77
N VAL A 314 -8.63 -35.23 14.87
CA VAL A 314 -7.61 -34.17 14.90
C VAL A 314 -6.29 -34.77 15.36
N TYR A 315 -5.23 -34.48 14.62
CA TYR A 315 -3.87 -34.95 14.89
C TYR A 315 -2.95 -33.73 15.04
N TYR A 316 -2.25 -33.66 16.18
CA TYR A 316 -1.37 -32.55 16.55
C TYR A 316 0.05 -33.10 16.71
N PHE A 317 0.97 -32.59 15.90
CA PHE A 317 2.37 -33.01 15.80
C PHE A 317 3.33 -31.96 16.35
N TYR A 318 4.43 -32.38 16.98
CA TYR A 318 5.47 -31.48 17.48
C TYR A 318 6.81 -32.19 17.73
N GLY A 319 7.89 -31.41 17.71
CA GLY A 319 9.24 -31.86 18.09
C GLY A 319 9.43 -31.76 19.61
N ALA A 320 9.63 -32.90 20.28
CA ALA A 320 9.78 -32.98 21.73
C ALA A 320 11.25 -33.07 22.15
N PHE A 321 11.87 -31.92 22.44
CA PHE A 321 13.27 -31.85 22.86
C PHE A 321 13.54 -32.53 24.21
N SER A 322 12.51 -32.63 25.07
CA SER A 322 12.63 -33.23 26.40
C SER A 322 12.90 -34.74 26.39
N ASN A 323 12.63 -35.42 25.28
CA ASN A 323 12.86 -36.86 25.11
C ASN A 323 13.44 -37.26 23.74
N GLN A 324 13.82 -36.30 22.88
CA GLN A 324 14.39 -36.50 21.54
C GLN A 324 13.49 -37.37 20.64
N THR A 325 12.26 -36.90 20.43
CA THR A 325 11.27 -37.58 19.58
C THR A 325 10.37 -36.61 18.82
N ILE A 326 9.82 -37.08 17.69
CA ILE A 326 8.61 -36.49 17.10
C ILE A 326 7.40 -37.12 17.79
N GLN A 327 6.46 -36.30 18.26
CA GLN A 327 5.27 -36.72 19.00
C GLN A 327 3.99 -36.44 18.22
N MET A 328 2.94 -37.21 18.54
CA MET A 328 1.58 -37.00 18.07
C MET A 328 0.58 -37.08 19.22
N LEU A 329 -0.28 -36.08 19.35
CA LEU A 329 -1.53 -36.14 20.11
C LEU A 329 -2.71 -36.38 19.16
N LYS A 330 -3.69 -37.19 19.58
CA LYS A 330 -4.88 -37.52 18.77
C LYS A 330 -6.18 -37.25 19.53
N SER A 331 -7.12 -36.55 18.90
CA SER A 331 -8.52 -36.40 19.32
C SER A 331 -9.44 -37.07 18.30
N THR A 332 -10.54 -37.65 18.78
CA THR A 332 -11.60 -38.24 17.94
C THR A 332 -12.97 -37.58 18.20
N ASP A 333 -12.96 -36.38 18.77
CA ASP A 333 -14.14 -35.62 19.21
C ASP A 333 -14.03 -34.13 18.85
N GLY A 334 -13.31 -33.82 17.77
CA GLY A 334 -13.16 -32.47 17.24
C GLY A 334 -12.31 -31.57 18.13
N GLY A 335 -11.31 -32.13 18.83
CA GLY A 335 -10.41 -31.43 19.73
C GLY A 335 -10.96 -31.20 21.14
N LEU A 336 -12.06 -31.84 21.55
CA LEU A 336 -12.57 -31.71 22.94
C LEU A 336 -11.68 -32.44 23.95
N THR A 337 -11.18 -33.63 23.59
CA THR A 337 -10.27 -34.41 24.40
C THR A 337 -9.21 -35.09 23.54
N PHE A 338 -8.00 -35.22 24.07
CA PHE A 338 -6.88 -35.91 23.42
C PHE A 338 -6.48 -37.16 24.19
N ALA A 339 -6.10 -38.20 23.45
CA ALA A 339 -5.40 -39.37 23.99
C ALA A 339 -3.95 -39.00 24.37
N PRO A 340 -3.28 -39.78 25.24
CA PRO A 340 -1.86 -39.59 25.55
C PRO A 340 -0.98 -39.59 24.30
N SER A 341 0.09 -38.79 24.32
CA SER A 341 1.03 -38.66 23.21
C SER A 341 1.68 -39.99 22.78
N VAL A 342 1.89 -40.13 21.47
CA VAL A 342 2.54 -41.28 20.83
C VAL A 342 3.80 -40.80 20.10
N ALA A 343 4.94 -41.41 20.39
CA ALA A 343 6.18 -41.14 19.68
C ALA A 343 6.13 -41.75 18.26
N ILE A 344 6.32 -40.91 17.25
CA ILE A 344 6.43 -41.30 15.82
C ILE A 344 7.83 -41.86 15.54
N ALA A 345 8.85 -41.12 15.95
CA ALA A 345 10.26 -41.40 15.71
C ALA A 345 11.13 -40.86 16.85
N SER A 346 12.30 -41.46 17.06
CA SER A 346 13.39 -40.83 17.81
C SER A 346 14.19 -39.92 16.88
N THR A 347 14.68 -38.81 17.43
CA THR A 347 15.55 -37.86 16.72
C THR A 347 16.99 -38.03 17.17
N ASN A 348 17.95 -37.66 16.32
CA ASN A 348 19.37 -37.59 16.70
C ASN A 348 19.67 -36.27 17.41
N ALA A 349 19.18 -35.15 16.88
CA ALA A 349 19.27 -33.85 17.52
C ALA A 349 18.23 -33.66 18.63
N SER A 350 18.55 -32.81 19.61
CA SER A 350 17.64 -32.47 20.70
C SER A 350 16.63 -31.39 20.34
N PHE A 351 17.03 -30.32 19.65
CA PHE A 351 16.13 -29.24 19.24
C PHE A 351 16.65 -28.50 18.01
N ASP A 352 17.75 -27.78 18.16
CA ASP A 352 18.41 -27.00 17.12
C ASP A 352 19.92 -27.29 17.09
N TRP A 353 20.54 -27.14 15.92
CA TRP A 353 21.98 -27.33 15.75
C TRP A 353 22.53 -26.50 14.58
N PRO A 354 23.79 -26.03 14.66
CA PRO A 354 24.38 -25.29 13.55
C PRO A 354 24.72 -26.23 12.39
N ILE A 355 24.46 -25.81 11.15
CA ILE A 355 25.05 -26.38 9.92
C ILE A 355 25.77 -25.26 9.16
N PRO A 356 26.63 -25.52 8.16
CA PRO A 356 27.44 -24.44 7.56
C PRO A 356 26.64 -23.41 6.76
N SER A 357 25.36 -23.69 6.51
CA SER A 357 24.40 -22.73 5.99
C SER A 357 23.79 -21.92 7.14
N MET A 358 23.25 -22.59 8.15
CA MET A 358 22.56 -22.03 9.33
C MET A 358 23.50 -21.97 10.54
N GLU A 359 24.66 -21.32 10.44
CA GLU A 359 25.65 -21.32 11.53
C GLU A 359 25.31 -20.41 12.71
N SER A 360 24.34 -19.50 12.56
CA SER A 360 23.91 -18.56 13.61
C SER A 360 22.43 -18.66 13.98
N ARG A 361 21.53 -18.92 13.02
CA ARG A 361 20.11 -19.25 13.27
C ARG A 361 19.91 -20.67 13.81
N ASN A 362 20.83 -21.59 13.47
CA ASN A 362 20.71 -23.06 13.57
C ASN A 362 19.62 -23.66 12.65
N ALA A 363 19.77 -24.93 12.27
CA ALA A 363 18.71 -25.76 11.68
C ALA A 363 17.95 -26.50 12.80
N TRP A 364 16.63 -26.60 12.69
CA TRP A 364 15.73 -26.93 13.80
C TRP A 364 14.88 -28.17 13.50
N ILE A 365 14.49 -28.93 14.53
CA ILE A 365 13.47 -29.99 14.40
C ILE A 365 12.07 -29.34 14.39
N TYR A 366 11.60 -28.96 13.21
CA TYR A 366 10.19 -28.62 12.98
C TYR A 366 9.45 -29.81 12.36
N ALA A 367 8.28 -30.16 12.90
CA ALA A 367 7.41 -31.21 12.36
C ALA A 367 6.31 -30.56 11.51
N ALA A 368 6.27 -30.86 10.21
CA ALA A 368 5.20 -30.47 9.28
C ALA A 368 4.37 -31.71 8.90
N ALA A 369 3.07 -31.59 8.68
CA ALA A 369 2.17 -32.72 8.49
C ALA A 369 0.95 -32.42 7.61
N ASP A 370 0.47 -33.44 6.90
CA ASP A 370 -0.81 -33.39 6.18
C ASP A 370 -1.39 -34.82 6.06
N ILE A 371 -2.66 -34.93 5.69
CA ILE A 371 -3.43 -36.17 5.66
C ILE A 371 -4.14 -36.33 4.32
N ASP A 372 -4.00 -37.53 3.73
CA ASP A 372 -4.70 -37.91 2.50
C ASP A 372 -6.22 -37.95 2.73
N ARG A 373 -6.93 -37.07 2.01
CA ARG A 373 -8.39 -36.91 2.03
C ARG A 373 -9.04 -37.21 0.66
N SER A 374 -8.29 -37.79 -0.28
CA SER A 374 -8.68 -38.00 -1.69
C SER A 374 -9.80 -39.02 -1.92
N GLY A 375 -10.13 -39.85 -0.92
CA GLY A 375 -10.91 -41.07 -1.11
C GLY A 375 -10.16 -42.18 -1.88
N GLY A 376 -8.88 -41.97 -2.17
CA GLY A 376 -8.02 -42.87 -2.94
C GLY A 376 -7.45 -44.05 -2.15
N PRO A 377 -6.47 -44.79 -2.72
CA PRO A 377 -5.90 -46.00 -2.12
C PRO A 377 -5.21 -45.79 -0.76
N PHE A 378 -4.83 -44.56 -0.44
CA PHE A 378 -4.15 -44.18 0.79
C PHE A 378 -4.99 -43.26 1.70
N ASN A 379 -6.31 -43.11 1.45
CA ASN A 379 -7.18 -42.23 2.24
C ASN A 379 -7.04 -42.45 3.77
N ASP A 380 -7.08 -41.34 4.52
CA ASP A 380 -6.79 -41.24 5.95
C ASP A 380 -5.35 -41.64 6.35
N SER A 381 -4.43 -41.72 5.38
CA SER A 381 -2.99 -41.81 5.68
C SER A 381 -2.45 -40.49 6.18
N ILE A 382 -1.69 -40.57 7.26
CA ILE A 382 -1.05 -39.43 7.90
C ILE A 382 0.40 -39.36 7.46
N TYR A 383 0.88 -38.17 7.09
CA TYR A 383 2.25 -37.90 6.71
C TYR A 383 2.85 -36.85 7.65
N VAL A 384 4.07 -37.08 8.12
CA VAL A 384 4.80 -36.14 8.98
C VAL A 384 6.24 -36.06 8.50
N ALA A 385 6.71 -34.86 8.20
CA ALA A 385 8.05 -34.56 7.75
C ALA A 385 8.82 -33.74 8.79
N TRP A 386 10.11 -34.03 8.98
CA TRP A 386 10.99 -33.27 9.88
C TRP A 386 12.45 -33.30 9.43
N THR A 387 13.19 -32.25 9.78
CA THR A 387 14.64 -32.17 9.63
C THR A 387 15.28 -32.81 10.87
N ASP A 388 16.35 -33.58 10.67
CA ASP A 388 17.17 -34.14 11.76
C ASP A 388 18.64 -34.21 11.32
N THR A 389 19.54 -34.45 12.26
CA THR A 389 20.94 -34.76 11.96
C THR A 389 21.12 -36.24 11.56
N THR A 390 22.16 -36.54 10.79
CA THR A 390 22.56 -37.94 10.49
C THR A 390 23.19 -38.69 11.68
N ALA A 391 23.60 -37.95 12.72
CA ALA A 391 24.25 -38.45 13.93
C ALA A 391 24.07 -37.40 15.06
N PRO A 392 24.24 -37.76 16.36
CA PRO A 392 24.07 -36.83 17.48
C PRO A 392 24.84 -35.51 17.29
N GLU A 393 24.20 -34.39 17.64
CA GLU A 393 24.61 -33.05 17.24
C GLU A 393 25.94 -32.59 17.86
N SER A 394 26.67 -31.78 17.10
CA SER A 394 27.90 -31.13 17.50
C SER A 394 27.69 -29.63 17.65
N GLY A 395 28.38 -28.98 18.59
CA GLY A 395 28.44 -27.50 18.66
C GLY A 395 29.29 -26.85 17.56
N SER A 396 29.45 -27.50 16.40
CA SER A 396 30.31 -27.06 15.30
C SER A 396 29.62 -27.36 13.97
N ALA A 397 29.25 -26.30 13.26
CA ALA A 397 28.54 -26.34 11.98
C ALA A 397 29.11 -27.36 10.99
N THR A 398 30.44 -27.38 10.83
CA THR A 398 31.12 -28.26 9.86
C THR A 398 31.03 -29.75 10.17
N ASN A 399 30.69 -30.14 11.40
CA ASN A 399 30.56 -31.54 11.81
C ASN A 399 29.13 -32.07 11.70
N ASN A 400 28.15 -31.17 11.59
CA ASN A 400 26.74 -31.53 11.47
C ASN A 400 26.34 -31.69 10.01
N HIS A 401 25.33 -32.51 9.80
CA HIS A 401 24.82 -32.92 8.49
C HIS A 401 23.31 -33.11 8.61
N ALA A 402 22.53 -32.23 7.99
CA ALA A 402 21.06 -32.23 8.07
C ALA A 402 20.44 -33.11 6.96
N ILE A 403 19.38 -33.84 7.31
CA ILE A 403 18.56 -34.65 6.40
C ILE A 403 17.07 -34.41 6.67
N VAL A 404 16.26 -34.65 5.64
CA VAL A 404 14.80 -34.65 5.75
C VAL A 404 14.29 -36.09 5.88
N ASN A 405 13.42 -36.32 6.84
CA ASN A 405 12.71 -37.58 7.03
C ASN A 405 11.22 -37.36 6.76
N VAL A 406 10.54 -38.38 6.21
CA VAL A 406 9.09 -38.42 6.10
C VAL A 406 8.59 -39.73 6.67
N ALA A 407 7.77 -39.66 7.73
CA ALA A 407 7.04 -40.80 8.26
C ALA A 407 5.61 -40.83 7.71
N TYR A 408 5.10 -42.02 7.43
CA TYR A 408 3.67 -42.22 7.14
C TYR A 408 3.04 -43.28 8.04
N SER A 409 1.74 -43.10 8.33
CA SER A 409 0.90 -44.05 9.05
C SER A 409 -0.33 -44.44 8.22
N ARG A 410 -0.78 -45.69 8.36
CA ARG A 410 -1.95 -46.27 7.66
C ARG A 410 -3.07 -46.73 8.61
N ASP A 411 -2.87 -46.58 9.91
CA ASP A 411 -3.74 -47.12 10.96
C ASP A 411 -4.15 -46.04 11.97
N GLY A 412 -4.17 -44.78 11.51
CA GLY A 412 -4.56 -43.63 12.33
C GLY A 412 -3.53 -43.27 13.40
N GLY A 413 -2.24 -43.48 13.12
CA GLY A 413 -1.10 -43.10 13.95
C GLY A 413 -0.61 -44.16 14.94
N ALA A 414 -1.05 -45.41 14.82
CA ALA A 414 -0.66 -46.50 15.72
C ALA A 414 0.65 -47.20 15.32
N SER A 415 0.98 -47.19 14.02
CA SER A 415 2.29 -47.59 13.50
C SER A 415 2.77 -46.66 12.39
N TRP A 416 4.09 -46.55 12.24
CA TRP A 416 4.76 -45.59 11.38
C TRP A 416 5.87 -46.25 10.57
N THR A 417 6.04 -45.81 9.32
CA THR A 417 7.17 -46.18 8.45
C THR A 417 7.89 -44.91 8.00
N ILE A 418 9.22 -44.86 8.13
CA ILE A 418 10.04 -43.69 7.79
C ILE A 418 10.73 -43.93 6.44
N THR A 419 10.72 -42.91 5.59
CA THR A 419 11.49 -42.82 4.34
C THR A 419 12.22 -41.47 4.26
N ASN A 420 13.08 -41.30 3.25
CA ASN A 420 13.75 -40.03 2.96
C ASN A 420 13.36 -39.58 1.54
N PRO A 421 12.96 -38.31 1.34
CA PRO A 421 12.54 -37.79 0.04
C PRO A 421 13.71 -37.45 -0.90
N HIS A 422 14.93 -37.83 -0.54
CA HIS A 422 16.16 -37.51 -1.24
C HIS A 422 17.17 -38.68 -1.16
N PRO A 423 18.21 -38.69 -2.01
CA PRO A 423 19.32 -39.64 -1.88
C PRO A 423 19.99 -39.58 -0.50
N MET A 424 20.35 -40.75 0.04
CA MET A 424 21.08 -40.86 1.32
C MET A 424 22.59 -41.12 1.14
N GLY A 425 23.10 -41.02 -0.10
CA GLY A 425 24.48 -41.32 -0.44
C GLY A 425 25.46 -40.15 -0.34
N ASP A 426 24.94 -38.93 -0.21
CA ASP A 426 25.66 -37.64 -0.28
C ASP A 426 25.55 -36.80 1.00
N THR A 427 24.94 -37.36 2.06
CA THR A 427 24.58 -36.64 3.30
C THR A 427 25.76 -36.10 4.10
N LEU A 428 26.99 -36.59 3.85
CA LEU A 428 28.22 -36.01 4.43
C LEU A 428 28.74 -34.79 3.66
N THR A 429 28.08 -34.42 2.56
CA THR A 429 28.47 -33.34 1.64
C THR A 429 27.33 -32.41 1.25
N VAL A 430 26.08 -32.78 1.55
CA VAL A 430 24.86 -32.03 1.26
C VAL A 430 23.99 -32.00 2.51
N ASP A 431 23.57 -30.82 2.91
CA ASP A 431 22.56 -30.60 3.96
C ASP A 431 21.20 -30.40 3.33
N ARG A 432 20.17 -30.94 3.97
CA ARG A 432 18.76 -30.75 3.60
C ARG A 432 17.94 -30.42 4.84
N PHE A 433 17.25 -29.29 4.83
CA PHE A 433 16.63 -28.70 6.03
C PHE A 433 15.44 -27.79 5.71
N ASN A 434 14.69 -27.42 6.74
CA ASN A 434 13.41 -26.70 6.70
C ASN A 434 12.50 -27.30 5.62
N GLN A 435 11.98 -28.50 5.87
CA GLN A 435 11.05 -29.15 4.95
C GLN A 435 9.61 -28.67 5.16
N TRP A 436 8.78 -28.75 4.12
CA TRP A 436 7.33 -28.74 4.26
C TRP A 436 6.66 -29.85 3.45
N VAL A 437 5.47 -30.28 3.87
CA VAL A 437 4.71 -31.38 3.24
C VAL A 437 3.24 -30.99 3.03
N LYS A 438 2.66 -31.42 1.91
CA LYS A 438 1.21 -31.36 1.61
C LYS A 438 0.77 -32.61 0.85
N VAL A 439 -0.53 -32.92 0.90
CA VAL A 439 -1.14 -34.00 0.12
C VAL A 439 -2.20 -33.42 -0.82
N ASP A 440 -2.13 -33.76 -2.12
CA ASP A 440 -3.10 -33.28 -3.11
C ASP A 440 -4.44 -34.04 -3.05
N GLU A 441 -5.44 -33.57 -3.79
CA GLU A 441 -6.78 -34.17 -3.82
C GLU A 441 -6.82 -35.56 -4.48
N LEU A 442 -5.68 -36.05 -4.99
CA LEU A 442 -5.50 -37.37 -5.59
C LEU A 442 -4.73 -38.34 -4.67
N GLY A 443 -4.22 -37.86 -3.53
CA GLY A 443 -3.45 -38.63 -2.56
C GLY A 443 -1.94 -38.70 -2.84
N ASN A 444 -1.42 -37.83 -3.73
CA ASN A 444 0.01 -37.67 -3.93
C ASN A 444 0.61 -36.82 -2.81
N VAL A 445 1.82 -37.18 -2.37
CA VAL A 445 2.52 -36.50 -1.26
C VAL A 445 3.59 -35.60 -1.88
N HIS A 446 3.55 -34.30 -1.55
CA HIS A 446 4.44 -33.27 -2.08
C HIS A 446 5.35 -32.77 -0.96
N VAL A 447 6.65 -32.63 -1.23
CA VAL A 447 7.64 -32.20 -0.24
C VAL A 447 8.59 -31.17 -0.85
N VAL A 448 8.86 -30.11 -0.09
CA VAL A 448 9.87 -29.07 -0.39
C VAL A 448 10.90 -28.99 0.73
N TYR A 449 12.10 -28.49 0.42
CA TYR A 449 13.18 -28.23 1.40
C TYR A 449 14.33 -27.41 0.79
N TYR A 450 15.20 -26.82 1.63
CA TYR A 450 16.50 -26.29 1.18
C TYR A 450 17.53 -27.41 0.99
N ASP A 451 18.41 -27.27 0.01
CA ASP A 451 19.46 -28.24 -0.32
C ASP A 451 20.78 -27.51 -0.65
N THR A 452 21.92 -27.99 -0.15
CA THR A 452 23.22 -27.32 -0.34
C THR A 452 24.11 -27.91 -1.44
N ARG A 453 23.60 -28.79 -2.33
CA ARG A 453 24.42 -29.58 -3.28
C ARG A 453 25.25 -28.78 -4.28
N HIS A 454 24.87 -27.53 -4.59
CA HIS A 454 25.65 -26.64 -5.47
C HIS A 454 26.63 -25.73 -4.71
N SER A 455 26.65 -25.80 -3.37
CA SER A 455 27.53 -25.01 -2.50
C SER A 455 28.71 -25.85 -1.99
N VAL A 456 29.91 -25.56 -2.49
CA VAL A 456 31.14 -26.32 -2.16
C VAL A 456 31.48 -26.33 -0.66
N ALA A 457 31.04 -25.30 0.07
CA ALA A 457 31.23 -25.17 1.52
C ALA A 457 29.98 -25.54 2.34
N ARG A 458 28.87 -25.90 1.69
CA ARG A 458 27.52 -26.07 2.28
C ARG A 458 26.94 -24.79 2.90
N THR A 459 27.43 -23.61 2.50
CA THR A 459 26.99 -22.30 3.03
C THR A 459 25.75 -21.78 2.29
N GLY A 460 25.86 -21.52 0.98
CA GLY A 460 24.70 -21.18 0.14
C GLY A 460 23.73 -22.35 -0.05
N THR A 461 22.47 -22.02 -0.36
CA THR A 461 21.35 -22.96 -0.45
C THR A 461 20.60 -22.83 -1.78
N ASP A 462 19.96 -23.91 -2.19
CA ASP A 462 18.94 -23.91 -3.24
C ASP A 462 17.61 -24.36 -2.65
N PHE A 463 16.49 -24.03 -3.29
CA PHE A 463 15.17 -24.58 -2.94
C PHE A 463 14.79 -25.74 -3.87
N TYR A 464 14.28 -26.84 -3.31
CA TYR A 464 13.98 -28.08 -4.04
C TYR A 464 12.57 -28.60 -3.74
N TYR A 465 12.03 -29.31 -4.73
CA TYR A 465 10.73 -30.00 -4.68
C TYR A 465 10.85 -31.45 -5.13
N THR A 466 10.06 -32.33 -4.51
CA THR A 466 9.83 -33.70 -4.94
C THR A 466 8.44 -34.16 -4.54
N TYR A 467 8.03 -35.31 -5.06
CA TYR A 467 6.72 -35.89 -4.77
C TYR A 467 6.77 -37.42 -4.73
N SER A 468 5.67 -37.99 -4.24
CA SER A 468 5.41 -39.43 -4.23
C SER A 468 3.97 -39.69 -4.68
N SER A 469 3.79 -40.63 -5.61
CA SER A 469 2.46 -41.13 -6.05
C SER A 469 2.10 -42.52 -5.50
N ASP A 470 2.91 -43.08 -4.60
CA ASP A 470 2.68 -44.40 -3.97
C ASP A 470 2.47 -44.31 -2.45
N GLY A 471 2.09 -43.13 -1.97
CA GLY A 471 1.82 -42.85 -0.55
C GLY A 471 3.09 -42.77 0.30
N GLY A 472 4.21 -42.29 -0.23
CA GLY A 472 5.45 -42.03 0.49
C GLY A 472 6.34 -43.26 0.64
N GLN A 473 6.18 -44.29 -0.21
CA GLN A 473 7.06 -45.45 -0.24
C GLN A 473 8.28 -45.20 -1.13
N THR A 474 8.09 -44.54 -2.27
CA THR A 474 9.16 -44.10 -3.17
C THR A 474 8.95 -42.66 -3.64
N TRP A 475 10.05 -41.97 -3.91
CA TRP A 475 10.08 -40.54 -4.22
C TRP A 475 10.58 -40.31 -5.64
N ALA A 476 10.04 -39.28 -6.30
CA ALA A 476 10.51 -38.81 -7.59
C ALA A 476 11.95 -38.25 -7.49
N THR A 477 12.63 -38.14 -8.63
CA THR A 477 13.87 -37.37 -8.72
C THR A 477 13.60 -35.91 -8.42
N GLU A 478 14.43 -35.31 -7.58
CA GLU A 478 14.16 -33.99 -7.01
C GLU A 478 14.44 -32.88 -8.03
N VAL A 479 13.54 -31.91 -8.09
CA VAL A 479 13.57 -30.77 -9.03
C VAL A 479 13.99 -29.53 -8.26
N ARG A 480 14.99 -28.81 -8.78
CA ARG A 480 15.39 -27.51 -8.23
C ARG A 480 14.35 -26.46 -8.62
N ILE A 481 13.84 -25.73 -7.63
CA ILE A 481 12.94 -24.60 -7.82
C ILE A 481 13.78 -23.35 -8.13
N SER A 482 14.72 -23.01 -7.24
CA SER A 482 15.51 -21.78 -7.37
C SER A 482 16.37 -21.78 -8.65
N SER A 483 16.34 -20.68 -9.39
CA SER A 483 17.14 -20.52 -10.62
C SER A 483 18.64 -20.46 -10.32
N GLU A 484 19.00 -19.93 -9.16
CA GLU A 484 20.37 -19.73 -8.68
C GLU A 484 20.50 -20.17 -7.21
N THR A 485 21.73 -20.16 -6.70
CA THR A 485 22.02 -20.52 -5.29
C THR A 485 21.99 -19.25 -4.46
N SER A 486 21.16 -19.26 -3.42
CA SER A 486 21.02 -18.22 -2.42
C SER A 486 22.32 -18.06 -1.62
N ASP A 487 22.75 -16.82 -1.43
CA ASP A 487 23.93 -16.51 -0.62
C ASP A 487 23.68 -16.87 0.86
N ASN A 488 24.75 -17.17 1.59
CA ASN A 488 24.69 -17.19 3.06
C ASN A 488 24.84 -15.75 3.58
N ILE A 489 24.09 -15.44 4.63
CA ILE A 489 24.12 -14.15 5.34
C ILE A 489 24.34 -14.44 6.83
N THR A 490 24.92 -13.51 7.59
CA THR A 490 25.29 -13.75 8.99
C THR A 490 24.58 -12.79 9.95
N ASN A 491 23.26 -12.65 9.79
CA ASN A 491 22.42 -11.73 10.58
C ASN A 491 21.57 -12.45 11.66
N GLY A 492 21.70 -13.78 11.83
CA GLY A 492 20.90 -14.57 12.76
C GLY A 492 19.47 -14.86 12.28
N GLN A 493 19.18 -14.66 11.00
CA GLN A 493 17.88 -14.89 10.35
C GLN A 493 18.00 -15.74 9.07
N GLU A 494 19.18 -16.25 8.75
CA GLU A 494 19.61 -16.93 7.51
C GLU A 494 18.51 -17.21 6.47
N TRP A 495 17.70 -18.28 6.60
CA TRP A 495 16.53 -18.54 5.74
C TRP A 495 15.22 -18.74 6.53
N GLY A 496 15.14 -18.16 7.74
CA GLY A 496 14.05 -18.39 8.69
C GLY A 496 13.92 -19.84 9.17
N ASP A 497 12.80 -20.15 9.81
CA ASP A 497 12.59 -21.44 10.50
C ASP A 497 11.83 -22.47 9.64
N TYR A 498 11.08 -21.99 8.65
CA TYR A 498 10.27 -22.81 7.74
C TYR A 498 10.01 -22.06 6.42
N ASN A 499 9.30 -22.74 5.53
CA ASN A 499 8.82 -22.28 4.24
C ASN A 499 7.44 -22.90 3.99
N GLY A 500 6.77 -22.48 2.91
CA GLY A 500 5.42 -22.91 2.59
C GLY A 500 5.32 -23.67 1.27
N ILE A 501 4.41 -24.64 1.24
CA ILE A 501 3.86 -25.22 0.02
C ILE A 501 2.35 -25.36 0.19
N SER A 502 1.60 -25.08 -0.87
CA SER A 502 0.20 -25.40 -1.02
C SER A 502 -0.03 -26.07 -2.37
N VAL A 503 -0.96 -27.01 -2.41
CA VAL A 503 -1.28 -27.78 -3.63
C VAL A 503 -2.80 -27.76 -3.78
N VAL A 504 -3.28 -27.37 -4.96
CA VAL A 504 -4.70 -27.36 -5.30
C VAL A 504 -4.89 -27.70 -6.77
N GLY A 505 -5.66 -28.75 -7.04
CA GLY A 505 -5.87 -29.29 -8.38
C GLY A 505 -4.55 -29.59 -9.10
N ASP A 506 -4.25 -28.80 -10.13
CA ASP A 506 -3.04 -28.94 -10.93
C ASP A 506 -1.92 -27.94 -10.60
N LYS A 507 -2.08 -27.07 -9.58
CA LYS A 507 -1.05 -26.11 -9.16
C LYS A 507 -0.34 -26.58 -7.88
N VAL A 508 0.99 -26.48 -7.90
CA VAL A 508 1.86 -26.51 -6.72
C VAL A 508 2.41 -25.10 -6.55
N VAL A 509 2.16 -24.47 -5.42
CA VAL A 509 2.61 -23.12 -5.11
C VAL A 509 3.51 -23.17 -3.88
N THR A 510 4.69 -22.55 -3.96
CA THR A 510 5.69 -22.61 -2.89
C THR A 510 6.19 -21.21 -2.54
N VAL A 511 6.49 -20.97 -1.26
CA VAL A 511 7.12 -19.72 -0.80
C VAL A 511 8.33 -20.03 0.09
N TRP A 512 9.45 -19.33 -0.11
CA TRP A 512 10.68 -19.53 0.65
C TRP A 512 11.42 -18.21 0.90
N THR A 513 12.44 -18.25 1.75
CA THR A 513 13.36 -17.13 2.00
C THR A 513 14.57 -17.27 1.11
N ASP A 514 14.88 -16.24 0.34
CA ASP A 514 16.02 -16.20 -0.58
C ASP A 514 16.88 -14.97 -0.27
N ASN A 515 18.20 -15.16 -0.30
CA ASN A 515 19.18 -14.14 0.07
C ASN A 515 20.10 -13.76 -1.10
N ARG A 516 19.77 -14.15 -2.35
CA ARG A 516 20.52 -13.73 -3.54
C ARG A 516 20.76 -12.23 -3.53
N ASN A 517 21.98 -11.82 -3.87
CA ASN A 517 22.45 -10.43 -3.76
C ASN A 517 22.54 -9.93 -2.31
N SER A 518 22.81 -10.84 -1.36
CA SER A 518 22.97 -10.53 0.08
C SER A 518 21.77 -9.82 0.75
N THR A 519 20.57 -9.92 0.17
CA THR A 519 19.36 -9.27 0.67
C THR A 519 18.32 -10.33 0.99
N GLN A 520 17.94 -10.46 2.27
CA GLN A 520 16.93 -11.42 2.71
C GLN A 520 15.53 -10.99 2.26
N LEU A 521 14.90 -11.78 1.41
CA LEU A 521 13.63 -11.48 0.74
C LEU A 521 12.71 -12.71 0.70
N GLY A 522 11.40 -12.46 0.56
CA GLY A 522 10.41 -13.49 0.29
C GLY A 522 10.31 -13.79 -1.20
N TYR A 523 10.37 -15.07 -1.55
CA TYR A 523 10.21 -15.56 -2.93
C TYR A 523 9.02 -16.51 -3.02
N GLY A 524 8.27 -16.39 -4.10
CA GLY A 524 7.19 -17.32 -4.47
C GLY A 524 7.49 -17.99 -5.80
N SER A 525 7.04 -19.24 -5.96
CA SER A 525 6.95 -19.89 -7.27
C SER A 525 5.62 -20.61 -7.42
N GLU A 526 5.15 -20.65 -8.66
CA GLU A 526 4.12 -21.58 -9.10
C GLU A 526 4.74 -22.64 -10.01
N GLY A 527 4.23 -23.87 -9.90
CA GLY A 527 4.62 -24.99 -10.74
C GLY A 527 3.44 -25.90 -11.00
N LEU A 528 3.54 -26.66 -12.08
CA LEU A 528 2.51 -27.61 -12.46
C LEU A 528 2.59 -28.90 -11.62
N ASN A 529 1.47 -29.34 -11.06
CA ASN A 529 1.31 -30.68 -10.49
C ASN A 529 1.32 -31.73 -11.62
N VAL A 530 2.52 -32.06 -12.10
CA VAL A 530 2.78 -33.09 -13.11
C VAL A 530 2.34 -34.50 -12.70
N VAL A 531 1.94 -34.68 -11.44
CA VAL A 531 1.48 -35.95 -10.85
C VAL A 531 -0.02 -36.18 -11.07
N ALA A 532 -0.79 -35.14 -11.43
CA ALA A 532 -2.24 -35.19 -11.64
C ALA A 532 -2.71 -36.09 -12.81
N GLY A 533 -1.79 -36.73 -13.52
CA GLY A 533 -2.02 -37.68 -14.60
C GLY A 533 -1.53 -37.19 -15.96
N PRO A 534 -1.79 -37.94 -17.05
CA PRO A 534 -1.54 -37.46 -18.39
C PRO A 534 -2.44 -36.26 -18.72
N GLY A 535 -1.85 -35.16 -19.19
CA GLY A 535 -2.53 -33.91 -19.54
C GLY A 535 -1.66 -33.03 -20.45
N PHE A 536 -2.00 -31.75 -20.60
CA PHE A 536 -1.26 -30.82 -21.44
C PHE A 536 -0.87 -29.55 -20.69
N THR A 537 0.15 -28.85 -21.17
CA THR A 537 0.45 -27.46 -20.77
C THR A 537 -0.14 -26.50 -21.82
N LEU A 538 -0.33 -25.24 -21.46
CA LEU A 538 -0.70 -24.17 -22.39
C LEU A 538 0.07 -22.91 -22.01
N THR A 539 1.02 -22.51 -22.84
CA THR A 539 1.81 -21.30 -22.67
C THR A 539 1.73 -20.45 -23.93
N GLY A 540 2.16 -19.19 -23.87
CA GLY A 540 2.27 -18.36 -25.06
C GLY A 540 3.22 -17.18 -24.93
N ASP A 541 3.77 -16.73 -26.06
CA ASP A 541 4.61 -15.53 -26.11
C ASP A 541 3.79 -14.24 -26.18
N ASN A 542 4.41 -13.09 -25.92
CA ASN A 542 3.81 -11.75 -26.12
C ASN A 542 2.42 -11.55 -25.47
N THR A 543 2.13 -12.19 -24.33
CA THR A 543 0.82 -12.10 -23.65
C THR A 543 0.49 -10.67 -23.21
N ASN A 544 1.50 -9.94 -22.75
CA ASN A 544 1.42 -8.55 -22.33
C ASN A 544 1.75 -7.61 -23.49
N GLN A 545 0.79 -6.80 -23.95
CA GLN A 545 1.01 -5.82 -25.02
C GLN A 545 0.29 -4.50 -24.75
N ALA A 546 0.86 -3.40 -25.26
CA ALA A 546 0.27 -2.08 -25.19
C ALA A 546 0.20 -1.46 -26.60
N VAL A 547 -0.93 -0.87 -26.96
CA VAL A 547 -1.18 -0.33 -28.31
C VAL A 547 -1.94 1.00 -28.29
N CYS A 548 -1.65 1.84 -29.29
CA CYS A 548 -2.53 2.97 -29.64
C CYS A 548 -3.55 2.51 -30.69
N ALA A 549 -4.83 2.46 -30.35
CA ALA A 549 -5.89 2.00 -31.23
C ALA A 549 -6.25 3.05 -32.31
N PRO A 550 -6.63 2.62 -33.53
CA PRO A 550 -6.75 1.24 -33.98
C PRO A 550 -5.38 0.61 -34.34
N ALA A 551 -5.16 -0.63 -33.89
CA ALA A 551 -3.90 -1.34 -34.09
C ALA A 551 -4.08 -2.87 -34.15
N THR A 552 -3.21 -3.53 -34.89
CA THR A 552 -3.03 -4.99 -34.85
C THR A 552 -1.97 -5.33 -33.80
N LEU A 553 -2.25 -6.32 -32.94
CA LEU A 553 -1.28 -6.80 -31.95
C LEU A 553 -0.17 -7.61 -32.63
N THR A 554 0.96 -7.74 -31.95
CA THR A 554 1.94 -8.77 -32.30
C THR A 554 1.28 -10.13 -32.11
N PRO A 555 1.33 -11.05 -33.10
CA PRO A 555 0.74 -12.38 -32.94
C PRO A 555 1.36 -13.12 -31.75
N ILE A 556 0.50 -13.78 -30.99
CA ILE A 556 0.86 -14.58 -29.82
C ILE A 556 1.00 -16.04 -30.25
N SER A 557 2.19 -16.59 -30.16
CA SER A 557 2.46 -18.01 -30.41
C SER A 557 2.10 -18.81 -29.16
N LEU A 558 1.20 -19.78 -29.29
CA LEU A 558 0.84 -20.71 -28.22
C LEU A 558 1.64 -22.01 -28.37
N ASP A 559 2.21 -22.51 -27.27
CA ASP A 559 2.76 -23.87 -27.19
C ASP A 559 1.90 -24.72 -26.25
N ILE A 560 1.54 -25.91 -26.72
CA ILE A 560 0.73 -26.88 -26.02
C ILE A 560 1.63 -28.10 -25.77
N GLY A 561 2.15 -28.24 -24.55
CA GLY A 561 3.03 -29.33 -24.16
C GLY A 561 2.29 -30.63 -23.80
N SER A 562 3.05 -31.69 -23.55
CA SER A 562 2.53 -33.02 -23.20
C SER A 562 3.05 -33.47 -21.83
N ILE A 563 2.13 -33.76 -20.91
CA ILE A 563 2.39 -34.27 -19.56
C ILE A 563 2.15 -35.78 -19.57
N GLN A 564 3.09 -36.56 -19.02
CA GLN A 564 3.06 -38.04 -18.99
C GLN A 564 2.67 -38.70 -20.34
N ALA A 565 3.17 -38.15 -21.46
CA ALA A 565 2.91 -38.62 -22.83
C ALA A 565 1.43 -38.59 -23.27
N PHE A 566 0.61 -37.71 -22.69
CA PHE A 566 -0.71 -37.35 -23.20
C PHE A 566 -0.63 -36.90 -24.67
N SER A 567 -1.53 -37.43 -25.50
CA SER A 567 -1.63 -37.10 -26.93
C SER A 567 -3.08 -36.90 -27.38
N GLY A 568 -3.93 -36.44 -26.46
CA GLY A 568 -5.32 -36.13 -26.75
C GLY A 568 -5.49 -34.79 -27.48
N GLU A 569 -6.69 -34.63 -28.04
CA GLU A 569 -7.12 -33.41 -28.71
C GLU A 569 -7.51 -32.34 -27.68
N VAL A 570 -6.94 -31.15 -27.86
CA VAL A 570 -7.17 -29.93 -27.08
C VAL A 570 -7.92 -28.94 -27.96
N ALA A 571 -9.10 -28.51 -27.54
CA ALA A 571 -9.85 -27.42 -28.15
C ALA A 571 -9.47 -26.10 -27.46
N LEU A 572 -9.22 -25.05 -28.25
CA LEU A 572 -8.84 -23.72 -27.78
C LEU A 572 -9.97 -22.73 -28.02
N SER A 573 -10.25 -21.85 -27.04
CA SER A 573 -11.28 -20.81 -27.15
C SER A 573 -10.87 -19.53 -26.41
N PHE A 574 -11.58 -18.41 -26.62
CA PHE A 574 -11.37 -17.19 -25.84
C PHE A 574 -12.42 -17.07 -24.73
N ASN A 575 -11.99 -16.66 -23.53
CA ASN A 575 -12.88 -16.33 -22.40
C ASN A 575 -13.89 -17.46 -22.08
N GLU A 576 -13.40 -18.69 -21.90
CA GLU A 576 -14.21 -19.91 -21.68
C GLU A 576 -15.29 -20.16 -22.76
N GLY A 577 -15.09 -19.64 -23.97
CA GLY A 577 -16.04 -19.70 -25.08
C GLY A 577 -17.05 -18.53 -25.12
N ALA A 578 -16.97 -17.56 -24.21
CA ALA A 578 -17.74 -16.31 -24.28
C ALA A 578 -17.28 -15.40 -25.44
N GLY A 579 -16.05 -15.57 -25.92
CA GLY A 579 -15.48 -14.79 -27.02
C GLY A 579 -14.82 -13.48 -26.59
N LEU A 580 -14.33 -12.71 -27.57
CA LEU A 580 -13.50 -11.53 -27.33
C LEU A 580 -14.29 -10.32 -26.78
N PRO A 581 -13.66 -9.44 -25.97
CA PRO A 581 -14.27 -8.20 -25.49
C PRO A 581 -14.70 -7.25 -26.64
N GLY A 582 -15.68 -6.38 -26.35
CA GLY A 582 -16.17 -5.40 -27.31
C GLY A 582 -15.08 -4.47 -27.83
N GLY A 583 -14.97 -4.36 -29.16
CA GLY A 583 -13.96 -3.54 -29.85
C GLY A 583 -12.71 -4.30 -30.31
N PHE A 584 -12.57 -5.57 -29.92
CA PHE A 584 -11.56 -6.50 -30.43
C PHE A 584 -12.13 -7.39 -31.54
N THR A 585 -11.27 -7.81 -32.47
CA THR A 585 -11.53 -8.92 -33.40
C THR A 585 -10.32 -9.83 -33.47
N GLY A 586 -10.51 -11.13 -33.71
CA GLY A 586 -9.38 -12.05 -33.75
C GLY A 586 -9.77 -13.52 -33.90
N SER A 587 -8.75 -14.38 -33.89
CA SER A 587 -8.88 -15.83 -34.06
C SER A 587 -7.71 -16.58 -33.45
N ILE A 588 -7.97 -17.82 -33.02
CA ILE A 588 -6.96 -18.83 -32.70
C ILE A 588 -6.80 -19.74 -33.93
N THR A 589 -5.59 -20.13 -34.31
CA THR A 589 -5.36 -21.00 -35.47
C THR A 589 -4.16 -21.94 -35.25
N PRO A 590 -4.35 -23.28 -35.28
CA PRO A 590 -5.65 -23.96 -35.21
C PRO A 590 -6.35 -23.70 -33.86
N ASP A 591 -7.68 -23.74 -33.86
CA ASP A 591 -8.56 -23.71 -32.68
C ASP A 591 -8.78 -25.10 -32.07
N THR A 592 -8.23 -26.16 -32.66
CA THR A 592 -8.22 -27.52 -32.11
C THR A 592 -7.00 -28.29 -32.62
N LEU A 593 -6.24 -28.92 -31.72
CA LEU A 593 -5.01 -29.67 -32.05
C LEU A 593 -4.70 -30.76 -31.01
N ASN A 594 -3.92 -31.78 -31.40
CA ASN A 594 -3.42 -32.76 -30.42
C ASN A 594 -2.19 -32.21 -29.69
N ALA A 595 -2.04 -32.56 -28.41
CA ALA A 595 -0.80 -32.33 -27.67
C ALA A 595 0.30 -33.35 -28.07
N PRO A 596 1.59 -32.97 -28.09
CA PRO A 596 2.07 -31.59 -28.09
C PRO A 596 1.87 -30.93 -29.46
N GLY A 597 1.69 -29.62 -29.49
CA GLY A 597 1.49 -28.85 -30.73
C GLY A 597 1.47 -27.35 -30.50
N THR A 598 1.48 -26.55 -31.57
CA THR A 598 1.50 -25.09 -31.49
C THR A 598 0.30 -24.46 -32.18
N ALA A 599 -0.20 -23.36 -31.64
CA ALA A 599 -1.23 -22.53 -32.26
C ALA A 599 -0.81 -21.06 -32.30
N THR A 600 -1.58 -20.20 -32.98
CA THR A 600 -1.32 -18.76 -33.03
C THR A 600 -2.61 -17.99 -32.77
N VAL A 601 -2.53 -17.02 -31.87
CA VAL A 601 -3.58 -16.03 -31.59
C VAL A 601 -3.26 -14.77 -32.38
N SER A 602 -4.24 -14.29 -33.13
CA SER A 602 -4.18 -13.00 -33.85
C SER A 602 -5.31 -12.10 -33.35
N LEU A 603 -4.97 -10.88 -32.93
CA LEU A 603 -5.89 -9.92 -32.33
C LEU A 603 -5.70 -8.53 -32.98
N ASP A 604 -6.82 -7.87 -33.27
CA ASP A 604 -6.92 -6.49 -33.74
C ASP A 604 -7.77 -5.67 -32.76
N VAL A 605 -7.27 -4.50 -32.36
CA VAL A 605 -8.04 -3.49 -31.63
C VAL A 605 -8.64 -2.53 -32.64
N VAL A 606 -9.95 -2.66 -32.89
CA VAL A 606 -10.66 -1.92 -33.93
C VAL A 606 -11.35 -0.68 -33.35
N SER A 607 -12.02 -0.84 -32.22
CA SER A 607 -12.80 0.23 -31.58
C SER A 607 -12.96 0.04 -30.06
N ALA A 608 -11.99 -0.61 -29.41
CA ALA A 608 -11.96 -0.71 -27.97
C ALA A 608 -11.71 0.69 -27.37
N THR A 609 -12.30 0.97 -26.22
CA THR A 609 -12.05 2.21 -25.45
C THR A 609 -10.66 2.15 -24.80
N ALA A 610 -10.09 3.29 -24.44
CA ALA A 610 -8.85 3.28 -23.66
C ALA A 610 -9.05 2.59 -22.30
N GLY A 611 -8.07 1.77 -21.89
CA GLY A 611 -8.13 0.92 -20.69
C GLY A 611 -7.36 -0.39 -20.86
N ASN A 612 -7.28 -1.17 -19.79
CA ASN A 612 -6.67 -2.51 -19.80
C ASN A 612 -7.75 -3.57 -20.06
N TYR A 613 -7.37 -4.63 -20.79
CA TYR A 613 -8.26 -5.71 -21.19
C TYR A 613 -7.64 -7.07 -20.89
N ASP A 614 -8.34 -7.84 -20.05
CA ASP A 614 -8.12 -9.27 -19.86
C ASP A 614 -8.78 -10.04 -21.01
N ILE A 615 -8.00 -10.88 -21.67
CA ILE A 615 -8.47 -11.84 -22.67
C ILE A 615 -7.83 -13.18 -22.32
N SER A 616 -8.59 -14.20 -21.96
CA SER A 616 -8.03 -15.54 -21.75
C SER A 616 -8.06 -16.37 -23.04
N VAL A 617 -7.13 -17.32 -23.13
CA VAL A 617 -7.15 -18.45 -24.06
C VAL A 617 -7.30 -19.72 -23.25
N ASP A 618 -8.37 -20.46 -23.50
CA ASP A 618 -8.78 -21.62 -22.72
C ASP A 618 -8.64 -22.90 -23.55
N GLY A 619 -7.78 -23.79 -23.10
CA GLY A 619 -7.60 -25.14 -23.59
C GLY A 619 -8.45 -26.15 -22.81
N VAL A 620 -9.20 -26.99 -23.53
CA VAL A 620 -10.04 -28.04 -22.97
C VAL A 620 -9.79 -29.36 -23.69
N ALA A 621 -9.57 -30.44 -22.93
CA ALA A 621 -9.42 -31.78 -23.48
C ALA A 621 -10.20 -32.83 -22.65
N THR A 622 -10.53 -33.96 -23.26
CA THR A 622 -11.40 -34.96 -22.62
C THR A 622 -10.66 -35.77 -21.55
N GLY A 623 -11.16 -35.73 -20.31
CA GLY A 623 -10.69 -36.57 -19.21
C GLY A 623 -9.42 -36.08 -18.51
N VAL A 624 -9.07 -34.81 -18.71
CA VAL A 624 -7.94 -34.10 -18.08
C VAL A 624 -8.40 -32.70 -17.69
N ASN A 625 -7.69 -32.02 -16.78
CA ASN A 625 -8.04 -30.65 -16.39
C ASN A 625 -7.83 -29.67 -17.56
N SER A 626 -8.66 -28.63 -17.62
CA SER A 626 -8.49 -27.52 -18.56
C SER A 626 -7.26 -26.68 -18.23
N ARG A 627 -6.85 -25.81 -19.16
CA ARG A 627 -5.73 -24.86 -18.99
C ARG A 627 -6.17 -23.50 -19.50
N THR A 628 -5.74 -22.45 -18.83
CA THR A 628 -6.09 -21.07 -19.19
C THR A 628 -4.83 -20.22 -19.21
N LEU A 629 -4.64 -19.44 -20.29
CA LEU A 629 -3.56 -18.48 -20.46
C LEU A 629 -4.16 -17.07 -20.50
N GLY A 630 -3.73 -16.19 -19.61
CA GLY A 630 -4.08 -14.76 -19.64
C GLY A 630 -3.33 -14.00 -20.74
N LEU A 631 -4.01 -13.06 -21.38
CA LEU A 631 -3.46 -12.06 -22.30
C LEU A 631 -3.92 -10.67 -21.84
N ASP A 632 -3.01 -9.71 -21.89
CA ASP A 632 -3.08 -8.49 -21.10
C ASP A 632 -2.79 -7.28 -21.95
N ILE A 633 -3.87 -6.65 -22.41
CA ILE A 633 -3.82 -5.67 -23.48
C ILE A 633 -4.17 -4.27 -22.96
N ALA A 634 -3.15 -3.42 -22.85
CA ALA A 634 -3.34 -1.99 -22.56
C ALA A 634 -3.66 -1.23 -23.86
N VAL A 635 -4.84 -0.63 -23.92
CA VAL A 635 -5.30 0.16 -25.06
C VAL A 635 -5.27 1.65 -24.72
N PHE A 636 -4.61 2.43 -25.56
CA PHE A 636 -4.69 3.89 -25.61
C PHE A 636 -5.46 4.30 -26.87
N THR A 637 -6.18 5.42 -26.85
CA THR A 637 -6.85 5.98 -28.04
C THR A 637 -6.28 7.32 -28.49
N ASP A 638 -5.71 8.09 -27.55
CA ASP A 638 -5.26 9.46 -27.76
C ASP A 638 -4.02 9.76 -26.90
N PRO A 639 -3.19 10.77 -27.26
CA PRO A 639 -2.16 11.31 -26.38
C PRO A 639 -2.75 11.84 -25.06
N PRO A 640 -1.98 11.88 -23.96
CA PRO A 640 -2.49 12.36 -22.68
C PRO A 640 -2.83 13.85 -22.70
N ALA A 641 -3.66 14.29 -21.74
CA ALA A 641 -3.88 15.71 -21.49
C ALA A 641 -2.60 16.40 -20.95
N ALA A 642 -2.59 17.73 -20.90
CA ALA A 642 -1.53 18.46 -20.20
C ALA A 642 -1.65 18.22 -18.67
N PRO A 643 -0.54 17.99 -17.95
CA PRO A 643 -0.55 17.87 -16.48
C PRO A 643 -1.05 19.14 -15.80
N ILE A 644 -1.53 19.02 -14.56
CA ILE A 644 -1.81 20.17 -13.70
C ILE A 644 -0.60 20.36 -12.79
N LEU A 645 0.07 21.51 -12.89
CA LEU A 645 1.24 21.85 -12.07
C LEU A 645 0.80 22.19 -10.63
N ALA A 646 1.62 21.81 -9.64
CA ALA A 646 1.29 21.97 -8.21
C ALA A 646 2.31 22.84 -7.47
N SER A 647 3.61 22.60 -7.64
CA SER A 647 4.69 23.42 -7.06
C SER A 647 5.89 23.51 -8.02
N PRO A 648 6.65 24.62 -8.09
CA PRO A 648 6.34 25.93 -7.52
C PRO A 648 5.02 26.51 -8.08
N ALA A 649 4.29 27.26 -7.27
CA ALA A 649 3.06 27.92 -7.70
C ALA A 649 3.37 29.02 -8.72
N ASP A 650 2.46 29.30 -9.65
CA ASP A 650 2.74 30.28 -10.72
C ASP A 650 2.92 31.69 -10.15
N GLY A 651 4.07 32.30 -10.43
CA GLY A 651 4.50 33.60 -9.91
C GLY A 651 5.11 33.56 -8.50
N SER A 652 5.34 32.39 -7.90
CA SER A 652 5.89 32.29 -6.54
C SER A 652 7.37 32.67 -6.46
N THR A 653 7.82 33.16 -5.30
CA THR A 653 9.24 33.27 -4.96
C THR A 653 9.65 32.05 -4.14
N LEU A 654 10.78 31.42 -4.49
CA LEU A 654 11.39 30.34 -3.72
C LEU A 654 12.32 30.95 -2.66
N ALA A 655 12.50 30.29 -1.52
CA ALA A 655 13.48 30.74 -0.53
C ALA A 655 14.92 30.78 -1.09
N GLY A 656 15.28 29.86 -2.00
CA GLY A 656 16.64 29.76 -2.54
C GLY A 656 16.74 29.40 -4.03
N THR A 657 17.82 28.71 -4.38
CA THR A 657 18.31 28.44 -5.74
C THR A 657 18.03 27.01 -6.25
N THR A 658 17.19 26.27 -5.52
CA THR A 658 16.73 24.91 -5.86
C THR A 658 15.21 24.87 -5.91
N ALA A 659 14.66 24.35 -7.01
CA ALA A 659 13.23 24.19 -7.24
C ALA A 659 12.83 22.70 -7.20
N VAL A 660 11.83 22.35 -6.39
CA VAL A 660 11.19 21.03 -6.41
C VAL A 660 9.90 21.15 -7.22
N LEU A 661 9.94 20.65 -8.46
CA LEU A 661 8.84 20.70 -9.41
C LEU A 661 7.89 19.52 -9.12
N THR A 662 6.60 19.77 -8.88
CA THR A 662 5.58 18.75 -8.65
C THR A 662 4.32 19.01 -9.45
N TRP A 663 3.66 17.93 -9.90
CA TRP A 663 2.43 18.00 -10.71
C TRP A 663 1.47 16.86 -10.36
N ASN A 664 0.24 16.95 -10.83
CA ASN A 664 -0.75 15.88 -10.68
C ASN A 664 -0.58 14.81 -11.76
N SER A 665 -0.80 13.55 -11.41
CA SER A 665 -0.83 12.43 -12.36
C SER A 665 -1.92 12.62 -13.42
N THR A 666 -1.58 12.38 -14.68
CA THR A 666 -2.48 12.53 -15.83
C THR A 666 -2.97 11.16 -16.29
N SER A 667 -4.28 11.02 -16.52
CA SER A 667 -4.87 9.77 -17.01
C SER A 667 -4.29 9.38 -18.38
N GLY A 668 -3.89 8.11 -18.52
CA GLY A 668 -3.31 7.58 -19.74
C GLY A 668 -1.86 8.01 -20.03
N ALA A 669 -1.19 8.74 -19.12
CA ALA A 669 0.23 9.07 -19.24
C ALA A 669 1.13 7.91 -18.79
N GLN A 670 2.23 7.69 -19.50
CA GLN A 670 3.25 6.69 -19.18
C GLN A 670 4.59 7.33 -18.77
N GLU A 671 4.90 8.51 -19.33
CA GLU A 671 6.11 9.29 -19.02
C GLU A 671 5.79 10.80 -19.07
N TYR A 672 6.44 11.58 -18.21
CA TYR A 672 6.44 13.04 -18.23
C TYR A 672 7.81 13.57 -18.67
N ALA A 673 7.81 14.65 -19.45
CA ALA A 673 8.99 15.44 -19.75
C ALA A 673 8.85 16.82 -19.12
N TYR A 674 9.90 17.29 -18.43
CA TYR A 674 9.94 18.61 -17.79
C TYR A 674 11.09 19.47 -18.35
N GLU A 675 10.88 20.78 -18.38
CA GLU A 675 11.86 21.79 -18.81
C GLU A 675 11.77 23.03 -17.92
N VAL A 676 12.91 23.65 -17.60
CA VAL A 676 13.05 24.94 -16.90
C VAL A 676 13.89 25.87 -17.78
N ALA A 677 13.47 27.13 -17.92
CA ALA A 677 14.04 28.12 -18.83
C ALA A 677 14.10 29.52 -18.21
N THR A 678 14.98 30.39 -18.71
CA THR A 678 15.04 31.81 -18.30
C THR A 678 14.07 32.71 -19.09
N ASP A 679 13.21 32.13 -19.94
CA ASP A 679 12.24 32.87 -20.74
C ASP A 679 10.95 32.08 -20.97
N ALA A 680 9.80 32.77 -20.98
CA ALA A 680 8.47 32.20 -21.21
C ALA A 680 8.30 31.55 -22.59
N GLY A 681 9.20 31.82 -23.54
CA GLY A 681 9.24 31.18 -24.85
C GLY A 681 9.88 29.79 -24.83
N PHE A 682 10.49 29.38 -23.71
CA PHE A 682 11.31 28.17 -23.58
C PHE A 682 12.41 28.10 -24.65
N THR A 683 13.03 29.24 -24.96
CA THR A 683 14.12 29.33 -25.95
C THR A 683 15.49 29.11 -25.33
N ASN A 684 15.65 29.39 -24.03
CA ASN A 684 16.88 29.20 -23.25
C ASN A 684 16.60 28.24 -22.08
N ILE A 685 16.60 26.94 -22.38
CA ILE A 685 16.45 25.87 -21.37
C ILE A 685 17.72 25.81 -20.50
N VAL A 686 17.54 25.86 -19.18
CA VAL A 686 18.61 25.68 -18.18
C VAL A 686 18.62 24.28 -17.54
N ALA A 687 17.45 23.62 -17.47
CA ALA A 687 17.33 22.24 -17.01
C ALA A 687 16.21 21.51 -17.75
N SER A 688 16.35 20.21 -17.98
CA SER A 688 15.28 19.36 -18.53
C SER A 688 15.52 17.88 -18.23
N GLY A 689 14.47 17.07 -18.29
CA GLY A 689 14.55 15.62 -18.11
C GLY A 689 13.22 14.91 -18.38
N THR A 690 13.23 13.58 -18.29
CA THR A 690 12.01 12.76 -18.30
C THR A 690 11.93 11.90 -17.03
N THR A 691 10.70 11.55 -16.63
CA THR A 691 10.42 10.75 -15.44
C THR A 691 9.02 10.13 -15.51
N SER A 692 8.84 8.96 -14.90
CA SER A 692 7.52 8.36 -14.67
C SER A 692 6.85 8.87 -13.39
N ALA A 693 7.64 9.45 -12.47
CA ALA A 693 7.14 10.08 -11.25
C ALA A 693 6.48 11.44 -11.54
N THR A 694 5.74 11.97 -10.57
CA THR A 694 5.08 13.28 -10.67
C THR A 694 5.86 14.41 -9.97
N THR A 695 7.19 14.26 -9.92
CA THR A 695 8.12 15.18 -9.25
C THR A 695 9.50 15.19 -9.94
N ALA A 696 10.20 16.32 -9.88
CA ALA A 696 11.60 16.48 -10.29
C ALA A 696 12.27 17.64 -9.53
N THR A 697 13.53 17.46 -9.10
CA THR A 697 14.30 18.51 -8.41
C THR A 697 15.33 19.14 -9.34
N VAL A 698 15.41 20.48 -9.34
CA VAL A 698 16.32 21.28 -10.17
C VAL A 698 17.09 22.27 -9.28
N GLY A 699 18.38 22.01 -9.04
CA GLY A 699 19.26 22.89 -8.28
C GLY A 699 20.20 23.72 -9.15
N GLY A 700 20.93 24.65 -8.52
CA GLY A 700 21.98 25.44 -9.18
C GLY A 700 21.46 26.59 -10.06
N LEU A 701 20.28 27.13 -9.73
CA LEU A 701 19.71 28.29 -10.39
C LEU A 701 20.36 29.59 -9.87
N GLU A 702 20.55 30.59 -10.70
CA GLU A 702 21.00 31.93 -10.26
C GLU A 702 19.99 32.55 -9.27
N THR A 703 20.45 33.32 -8.28
CA THR A 703 19.64 34.02 -7.26
C THR A 703 18.83 35.18 -7.86
N GLU A 704 17.73 35.57 -7.20
CA GLU A 704 16.89 36.73 -7.56
C GLU A 704 16.46 36.76 -9.06
N THR A 705 16.35 35.58 -9.67
CA THR A 705 16.21 35.41 -11.13
C THR A 705 14.87 34.72 -11.46
N PRO A 706 14.09 35.27 -12.40
CA PRO A 706 12.83 34.66 -12.83
C PRO A 706 13.07 33.49 -13.79
N TYR A 707 12.39 32.38 -13.53
CA TYR A 707 12.38 31.16 -14.34
C TYR A 707 10.96 30.77 -14.75
N PHE A 708 10.87 30.06 -15.87
CA PHE A 708 9.66 29.48 -16.41
C PHE A 708 9.86 27.98 -16.51
N TRP A 709 8.89 27.19 -16.06
CA TRP A 709 8.95 25.73 -16.13
C TRP A 709 7.70 25.16 -16.79
N ARG A 710 7.85 24.02 -17.46
CA ARG A 710 6.73 23.31 -18.08
C ARG A 710 6.88 21.79 -17.96
N VAL A 711 5.74 21.11 -17.98
CA VAL A 711 5.66 19.65 -18.02
C VAL A 711 4.67 19.21 -19.09
N SER A 712 5.04 18.20 -19.89
CA SER A 712 4.16 17.50 -20.82
C SER A 712 4.11 16.01 -20.49
N ALA A 713 2.94 15.40 -20.63
CA ALA A 713 2.75 13.97 -20.50
C ALA A 713 2.79 13.27 -21.87
N SER A 714 3.17 12.00 -21.92
CA SER A 714 3.20 11.20 -23.16
C SER A 714 2.80 9.73 -22.95
N ASN A 715 2.38 9.09 -24.04
CA ASN A 715 2.08 7.65 -24.12
C ASN A 715 2.33 7.13 -25.55
N LEU A 716 1.99 5.86 -25.81
CA LEU A 716 2.11 5.23 -27.14
C LEU A 716 1.35 5.92 -28.29
N CYS A 717 0.33 6.74 -28.01
CA CYS A 717 -0.34 7.56 -29.02
C CYS A 717 0.39 8.87 -29.32
N GLY A 718 1.31 9.32 -28.45
CA GLY A 718 2.18 10.47 -28.65
C GLY A 718 2.34 11.35 -27.41
N GLY A 719 3.01 12.49 -27.61
CA GLY A 719 3.11 13.55 -26.62
C GLY A 719 1.83 14.40 -26.55
N GLY A 720 1.37 14.65 -25.32
CA GLY A 720 0.28 15.57 -25.00
C GLY A 720 0.72 17.03 -25.01
N GLY A 721 -0.20 17.91 -24.62
CA GLY A 721 0.12 19.32 -24.40
C GLY A 721 1.05 19.52 -23.20
N ALA A 722 1.81 20.63 -23.19
CA ALA A 722 2.56 21.07 -22.03
C ALA A 722 1.73 22.08 -21.21
N ALA A 723 1.77 21.96 -19.88
CA ALA A 723 1.36 23.03 -18.97
C ALA A 723 2.60 23.77 -18.46
N SER A 724 2.51 25.06 -18.22
CA SER A 724 3.64 25.92 -17.83
C SER A 724 3.27 26.87 -16.69
N ALA A 725 4.24 27.16 -15.83
CA ALA A 725 4.18 28.16 -14.75
C ALA A 725 5.54 28.87 -14.61
N SER A 726 5.60 29.86 -13.73
CA SER A 726 6.78 30.69 -13.46
C SER A 726 7.10 30.76 -11.97
N PHE A 727 8.36 31.02 -11.62
CA PHE A 727 8.79 31.32 -10.26
C PHE A 727 10.04 32.23 -10.28
N THR A 728 10.38 32.84 -9.15
CA THR A 728 11.62 33.60 -8.96
C THR A 728 12.45 32.95 -7.85
N THR A 729 13.76 32.86 -7.99
CA THR A 729 14.66 32.41 -6.91
C THR A 729 14.85 33.48 -5.85
N GLY A 730 15.03 33.09 -4.59
CA GLY A 730 15.14 34.00 -3.46
C GLY A 730 16.49 34.73 -3.37
N SER A 731 16.60 35.62 -2.39
CA SER A 731 17.85 36.28 -2.04
C SER A 731 18.64 35.39 -1.08
N GLN A 732 19.86 35.00 -1.49
CA GLN A 732 20.74 34.08 -0.76
C GLN A 732 21.98 34.84 -0.27
N ILE A 733 22.23 34.84 1.03
CA ILE A 733 23.39 35.50 1.67
C ILE A 733 24.20 34.44 2.40
N CYS A 734 25.38 34.09 1.90
CA CYS A 734 26.22 33.03 2.47
C CYS A 734 27.52 33.55 3.07
N ASN A 735 28.01 32.88 4.12
CA ASN A 735 29.43 32.85 4.45
C ASN A 735 30.02 31.50 4.04
N THR A 736 31.07 31.56 3.21
CA THR A 736 31.87 30.39 2.76
C THR A 736 33.22 30.33 3.47
N GLY A 737 33.37 31.09 4.55
CA GLY A 737 34.54 31.11 5.40
C GLY A 737 34.60 29.86 6.26
N VAL A 738 35.43 28.90 5.88
CA VAL A 738 35.67 27.68 6.66
C VAL A 738 36.23 28.03 8.04
N VAL A 739 35.47 27.75 9.10
CA VAL A 739 35.83 27.99 10.50
C VAL A 739 35.90 26.68 11.28
N THR A 740 37.01 26.43 11.97
CA THR A 740 37.19 25.23 12.80
C THR A 740 36.26 25.25 14.01
N ILE A 741 35.48 24.18 14.15
CA ILE A 741 34.71 23.87 15.36
C ILE A 741 35.70 23.33 16.40
N PRO A 742 35.89 23.99 17.56
CA PRO A 742 36.82 23.51 18.58
C PRO A 742 36.22 22.33 19.35
N ASP A 743 37.03 21.32 19.67
CA ASP A 743 36.71 20.18 20.56
C ASP A 743 36.46 20.63 22.02
N SER A 744 35.47 20.03 22.71
CA SER A 744 35.21 20.30 24.14
C SER A 744 36.31 19.73 25.04
N ASN A 745 36.91 20.56 25.90
CA ASN A 745 38.06 20.16 26.71
C ASN A 745 37.86 20.37 28.21
N GLY A 746 37.65 19.25 28.92
CA GLY A 746 37.66 19.23 30.38
C GLY A 746 36.43 19.83 31.05
N GLY A 747 35.27 19.81 30.38
CA GLY A 747 34.02 20.41 30.85
C GLY A 747 33.90 21.90 30.54
N VAL A 748 34.54 22.34 29.45
CA VAL A 748 34.34 23.64 28.82
C VAL A 748 34.02 23.38 27.36
N ASP A 749 32.80 23.74 26.97
CA ASP A 749 32.27 23.53 25.62
C ASP A 749 33.14 24.23 24.56
N GLY A 750 33.34 23.55 23.44
CA GLY A 750 34.13 23.99 22.31
C GLY A 750 33.31 24.91 21.41
N MET A 751 33.40 26.22 21.64
CA MET A 751 32.51 27.20 21.00
C MET A 751 33.25 28.09 19.99
N VAL A 752 32.63 28.30 18.83
CA VAL A 752 33.06 29.28 17.83
C VAL A 752 31.88 30.04 17.26
N SER A 753 32.11 31.28 16.85
CA SER A 753 31.12 32.13 16.19
C SER A 753 31.68 32.68 14.88
N ASP A 754 30.82 32.82 13.88
CA ASP A 754 31.11 33.38 12.58
C ASP A 754 29.97 34.34 12.16
N ASP A 755 30.33 35.43 11.47
CA ASP A 755 29.45 36.59 11.25
C ASP A 755 29.22 36.86 9.74
N ILE A 756 27.94 36.97 9.33
CA ILE A 756 27.51 37.53 8.05
C ILE A 756 27.12 38.99 8.25
N LEU A 757 27.68 39.89 7.44
CA LEU A 757 27.16 41.26 7.29
C LEU A 757 26.22 41.32 6.08
N SER A 758 24.91 41.32 6.34
CA SER A 758 23.89 41.54 5.31
C SER A 758 23.84 43.02 4.94
N SER A 759 24.09 43.33 3.67
CA SER A 759 23.86 44.66 3.09
C SER A 759 22.50 44.78 2.38
N ASN A 760 21.70 43.72 2.38
CA ASN A 760 20.37 43.71 1.81
C ASN A 760 19.42 44.44 2.77
N ALA A 761 18.32 44.99 2.27
CA ALA A 761 17.33 45.69 3.08
C ALA A 761 15.93 45.23 2.68
N GLY A 762 15.11 44.90 3.68
CA GLY A 762 13.77 44.35 3.46
C GLY A 762 13.25 43.64 4.70
N ILE A 763 11.94 43.72 4.93
CA ILE A 763 11.33 43.12 6.12
C ILE A 763 11.13 41.63 5.88
N ILE A 764 11.66 40.81 6.78
CA ILE A 764 11.56 39.34 6.72
C ILE A 764 10.09 38.93 6.88
N ASP A 765 9.54 38.30 5.85
CA ASP A 765 8.25 37.60 5.88
C ASP A 765 8.45 36.11 6.19
N ASP A 766 9.52 35.54 5.65
CA ASP A 766 9.97 34.16 5.88
C ASP A 766 11.51 34.06 5.82
N LEU A 767 12.09 33.15 6.60
CA LEU A 767 13.54 32.95 6.72
C LEU A 767 13.90 31.48 6.85
N ASN A 768 14.69 30.98 5.90
CA ASN A 768 15.31 29.66 5.94
C ASN A 768 16.84 29.78 6.10
N VAL A 769 17.47 28.73 6.61
CA VAL A 769 18.93 28.72 6.88
C VAL A 769 19.55 27.43 6.36
N SER A 770 20.57 27.48 5.49
CA SER A 770 21.41 26.30 5.22
C SER A 770 22.63 26.26 6.13
N ILE A 771 23.05 25.05 6.46
CA ILE A 771 24.28 24.76 7.19
C ILE A 771 24.97 23.60 6.47
N ALA A 772 26.20 23.82 6.02
CA ALA A 772 27.13 22.80 5.59
C ALA A 772 28.32 22.77 6.58
N ALA A 773 28.52 21.65 7.25
CA ALA A 773 29.60 21.48 8.22
C ALA A 773 30.10 20.04 8.24
N THR A 774 31.41 19.84 8.25
CA THR A 774 31.99 18.54 8.53
C THR A 774 32.18 18.35 10.03
N HIS A 775 31.82 17.18 10.57
CA HIS A 775 32.07 16.80 11.97
C HIS A 775 31.98 15.29 12.13
N THR A 776 32.80 14.70 13.00
CA THR A 776 32.87 13.23 13.18
C THR A 776 31.82 12.65 14.13
N TRP A 777 31.00 13.50 14.74
CA TRP A 777 29.83 13.14 15.54
C TRP A 777 28.86 14.34 15.50
N VAL A 778 27.66 14.21 14.94
CA VAL A 778 26.75 15.39 14.84
C VAL A 778 25.88 15.57 16.09
N GLY A 779 25.71 14.51 16.89
CA GLY A 779 24.88 14.47 18.10
C GLY A 779 25.37 15.27 19.31
N ASP A 780 26.54 15.90 19.27
CA ASP A 780 27.07 16.75 20.34
C ASP A 780 27.03 18.26 20.04
N LEU A 781 26.72 18.62 18.79
CA LEU A 781 26.72 19.99 18.31
C LEU A 781 25.43 20.74 18.63
N ILE A 782 25.60 22.02 18.95
CA ILE A 782 24.52 23.01 19.05
C ILE A 782 24.81 24.16 18.09
N PHE A 783 23.86 24.49 17.23
CA PHE A 783 23.91 25.64 16.33
C PHE A 783 22.88 26.68 16.76
N THR A 784 23.33 27.92 17.01
CA THR A 784 22.45 29.06 17.36
C THR A 784 22.68 30.22 16.40
N LEU A 785 21.60 30.72 15.81
CA LEU A 785 21.60 31.94 15.00
C LEU A 785 21.20 33.14 15.87
N GLU A 786 21.95 34.24 15.75
CA GLU A 786 21.69 35.53 16.39
C GLU A 786 21.57 36.62 15.30
N HIS A 787 20.53 37.46 15.38
CA HIS A 787 20.54 38.75 14.69
C HIS A 787 21.08 39.81 15.66
N VAL A 788 22.34 40.18 15.50
CA VAL A 788 23.14 40.91 16.50
C VAL A 788 22.58 42.31 16.77
N ASP A 789 21.97 42.94 15.77
CA ASP A 789 21.43 44.30 15.87
C ASP A 789 20.07 44.36 16.58
N THR A 790 19.24 43.30 16.54
CA THR A 790 18.00 43.20 17.34
C THR A 790 18.17 42.39 18.63
N GLY A 791 19.24 41.60 18.74
CA GLY A 791 19.52 40.71 19.88
C GLY A 791 18.58 39.51 19.98
N LYS A 792 17.87 39.17 18.89
CA LYS A 792 17.03 37.96 18.81
C LYS A 792 17.90 36.75 18.47
N THR A 793 17.51 35.57 18.96
CA THR A 793 18.22 34.31 18.77
C THR A 793 17.28 33.14 18.53
N ALA A 794 17.69 32.18 17.71
CA ALA A 794 17.04 30.87 17.56
C ALA A 794 18.09 29.75 17.64
N THR A 795 17.84 28.73 18.47
CA THR A 795 18.62 27.49 18.45
C THR A 795 18.11 26.61 17.33
N LEU A 796 18.94 26.40 16.32
CA LEU A 796 18.58 25.74 15.07
C LEU A 796 18.71 24.21 15.16
N ILE A 797 19.81 23.76 15.76
CA ILE A 797 20.18 22.36 16.00
C ILE A 797 20.63 22.26 17.46
N ASP A 798 20.12 21.29 18.23
CA ASP A 798 20.52 21.01 19.62
C ASP A 798 20.66 19.51 19.83
N LYS A 799 21.84 18.95 19.51
CA LYS A 799 22.16 17.52 19.74
C LYS A 799 21.16 16.55 19.07
N PRO A 800 21.03 16.62 17.73
CA PRO A 800 20.02 15.88 17.00
C PRO A 800 20.17 14.37 17.25
N GLY A 801 19.05 13.65 17.30
CA GLY A 801 19.00 12.21 17.57
C GLY A 801 18.91 11.85 19.06
N THR A 802 18.86 12.79 20.02
CA THR A 802 18.89 12.42 21.46
C THR A 802 17.71 11.56 21.92
N THR A 803 16.60 11.58 21.17
CA THR A 803 15.38 10.81 21.46
C THR A 803 15.56 9.28 21.47
N THR A 804 16.64 8.74 20.88
CA THR A 804 16.93 7.29 20.86
C THR A 804 17.97 6.84 21.90
N GLY A 805 18.75 7.74 22.51
CA GLY A 805 19.57 7.39 23.68
C GLY A 805 20.87 8.17 23.88
N GLY A 806 20.82 9.25 24.66
CA GLY A 806 21.94 9.69 25.51
C GLY A 806 23.03 10.57 24.89
N PHE A 807 23.39 10.40 23.61
CA PHE A 807 24.51 11.10 22.97
C PHE A 807 24.24 11.64 21.55
N GLY A 808 22.97 11.67 21.13
CA GLY A 808 22.57 12.14 19.80
C GLY A 808 22.98 11.19 18.67
N CYS A 809 22.99 11.72 17.45
CA CYS A 809 23.34 11.03 16.21
C CYS A 809 24.87 10.82 16.11
N GLU A 810 25.31 9.57 15.95
CA GLU A 810 26.71 9.17 15.85
C GLU A 810 27.30 9.27 14.42
N GLU A 811 26.51 9.74 13.46
CA GLU A 811 26.91 9.88 12.06
C GLU A 811 27.63 11.21 11.78
N ASN A 812 28.31 11.26 10.63
CA ASN A 812 29.18 12.36 10.23
C ASN A 812 28.44 13.42 9.39
N ASP A 813 28.91 14.66 9.50
CA ASP A 813 28.64 15.78 8.60
C ASP A 813 27.17 16.28 8.52
N ILE A 814 27.00 17.53 8.10
CA ILE A 814 25.74 18.27 7.99
C ILE A 814 25.70 18.93 6.62
N ASP A 815 24.60 18.75 5.87
CA ASP A 815 24.28 19.46 4.62
C ASP A 815 22.76 19.68 4.54
N VAL A 816 22.27 20.59 5.39
CA VAL A 816 20.83 20.72 5.71
C VAL A 816 20.32 22.13 5.44
N VAL A 817 19.06 22.23 5.03
CA VAL A 817 18.26 23.46 5.03
C VAL A 817 17.24 23.38 6.15
N LEU A 818 17.17 24.42 6.98
CA LEU A 818 16.23 24.54 8.08
C LEU A 818 15.12 25.53 7.72
N ASP A 819 13.88 25.08 7.87
CA ASP A 819 12.66 25.75 7.39
C ASP A 819 11.49 25.44 8.36
N ASP A 820 10.76 26.48 8.79
CA ASP A 820 9.65 26.35 9.74
C ASP A 820 8.43 25.57 9.16
N ALA A 821 8.32 25.47 7.84
CA ALA A 821 7.29 24.72 7.13
C ALA A 821 7.66 23.24 6.88
N ALA A 822 8.88 22.81 7.19
CA ALA A 822 9.33 21.43 6.99
C ALA A 822 8.65 20.44 7.94
N ALA A 823 8.17 19.32 7.39
CA ALA A 823 7.36 18.35 8.12
C ALA A 823 8.14 17.54 9.17
N ASP A 824 9.41 17.23 8.89
CA ASP A 824 10.25 16.37 9.72
C ASP A 824 11.23 17.20 10.57
N PRO A 825 11.28 17.02 11.91
CA PRO A 825 12.09 17.86 12.78
C PRO A 825 13.54 17.37 12.88
N VAL A 826 14.48 18.31 12.86
CA VAL A 826 15.93 18.05 12.91
C VAL A 826 16.37 17.26 14.14
N GLU A 827 15.68 17.42 15.26
CA GLU A 827 15.88 16.65 16.50
C GLU A 827 15.77 15.12 16.32
N SER A 828 15.04 14.66 15.30
CA SER A 828 14.81 13.25 15.02
C SER A 828 15.61 12.69 13.84
N ALA A 829 16.39 13.54 13.16
CA ALA A 829 17.13 13.16 11.97
C ALA A 829 18.50 12.55 12.31
N CYS A 830 18.83 11.43 11.66
CA CYS A 830 20.14 10.80 11.68
C CYS A 830 20.25 9.83 10.47
N ASN A 831 20.92 10.25 9.41
CA ASN A 831 21.05 9.50 8.16
C ASN A 831 22.32 8.63 8.14
N LEU A 832 22.15 7.32 7.95
CA LEU A 832 23.24 6.33 7.93
C LEU A 832 23.94 6.19 6.55
N SER A 833 23.62 7.04 5.58
CA SER A 833 24.01 6.85 4.16
C SER A 833 24.56 8.11 3.46
N GLY A 834 24.72 9.21 4.18
CA GLY A 834 25.20 10.51 3.70
C GLY A 834 25.48 11.41 4.90
N PRO A 835 25.47 12.75 4.74
CA PRO A 835 25.50 13.67 5.87
C PRO A 835 24.39 13.31 6.87
N ALA A 836 24.75 13.23 8.15
CA ALA A 836 23.90 12.84 9.26
C ALA A 836 22.58 13.64 9.28
N LEU A 837 22.69 14.93 8.95
CA LEU A 837 21.57 15.82 8.65
C LEU A 837 21.63 16.21 7.18
N PHE A 838 20.55 15.94 6.43
CA PHE A 838 20.45 16.30 5.02
C PHE A 838 19.02 16.67 4.63
N GLY A 839 18.87 17.40 3.52
CA GLY A 839 17.56 17.79 2.99
C GLY A 839 16.97 19.01 3.69
N THR A 840 15.64 19.06 3.84
CA THR A 840 14.93 20.19 4.46
C THR A 840 14.18 19.72 5.71
N LEU A 841 14.53 20.28 6.88
CA LEU A 841 14.06 19.83 8.20
C LEU A 841 13.60 21.04 9.04
N SER A 842 12.69 20.84 10.00
CA SER A 842 12.27 21.92 10.89
C SER A 842 13.24 22.10 12.07
N PRO A 843 13.62 23.35 12.43
CA PRO A 843 14.62 23.64 13.46
C PRO A 843 14.13 23.36 14.88
N ASN A 844 15.06 23.21 15.84
CA ASN A 844 14.74 23.05 17.26
C ASN A 844 13.97 24.25 17.85
N GLN A 845 14.15 25.46 17.31
CA GLN A 845 13.36 26.66 17.60
C GLN A 845 12.96 27.37 16.29
N PRO A 846 11.70 27.82 16.14
CA PRO A 846 11.23 28.44 14.90
C PRO A 846 12.02 29.69 14.49
N LEU A 847 12.37 29.77 13.20
CA LEU A 847 13.00 30.91 12.55
C LEU A 847 12.05 32.12 12.47
N SER A 848 10.73 31.90 12.56
CA SER A 848 9.70 32.94 12.59
C SER A 848 9.85 33.97 13.73
N VAL A 849 10.76 33.74 14.68
CA VAL A 849 11.18 34.76 15.67
C VAL A 849 11.78 36.01 15.01
N PHE A 850 12.38 35.87 13.83
CA PHE A 850 13.01 36.95 13.06
C PHE A 850 12.02 37.69 12.14
N ASN A 851 10.83 37.15 11.88
CA ASN A 851 9.85 37.78 10.99
C ASN A 851 9.45 39.17 11.53
N GLY A 852 9.33 40.14 10.62
CA GLY A 852 9.12 41.55 10.94
C GLY A 852 10.39 42.34 11.27
N ASP A 853 11.56 41.72 11.41
CA ASP A 853 12.84 42.44 11.44
C ASP A 853 13.34 42.73 9.99
N ASP A 854 14.28 43.66 9.85
CA ASP A 854 15.00 43.87 8.58
C ASP A 854 16.06 42.76 8.39
N ILE A 855 16.20 42.23 7.18
CA ILE A 855 17.28 41.28 6.83
C ILE A 855 18.67 41.93 6.88
N GLY A 856 18.74 43.27 6.78
CA GLY A 856 19.97 44.05 6.86
C GLY A 856 20.51 44.17 8.28
N GLY A 857 21.79 43.87 8.46
CA GLY A 857 22.43 43.84 9.77
C GLY A 857 23.52 42.78 9.88
N THR A 858 24.06 42.62 11.09
CA THR A 858 25.02 41.55 11.39
C THR A 858 24.27 40.33 11.92
N TRP A 859 24.43 39.21 11.23
CA TRP A 859 23.95 37.88 11.64
C TRP A 859 25.13 37.05 12.12
N ARG A 860 24.94 36.27 13.18
CA ARG A 860 25.97 35.42 13.76
C ARG A 860 25.49 33.99 13.90
N MET A 861 26.22 33.06 13.30
CA MET A 861 26.12 31.65 13.62
C MET A 861 27.08 31.34 14.76
N THR A 862 26.60 30.67 15.81
CA THR A 862 27.45 30.13 16.89
C THR A 862 27.30 28.62 16.93
N VAL A 863 28.41 27.93 16.76
CA VAL A 863 28.51 26.47 16.85
C VAL A 863 29.19 26.12 18.17
N THR A 864 28.60 25.19 18.90
CA THR A 864 29.10 24.72 20.19
C THR A 864 29.17 23.20 20.18
N ASP A 865 30.38 22.67 20.20
CA ASP A 865 30.61 21.27 20.56
C ASP A 865 30.57 21.12 22.09
N THR A 866 29.76 20.18 22.57
CA THR A 866 29.50 19.96 23.99
C THR A 866 30.12 18.69 24.54
N PHE A 867 30.75 17.85 23.71
CA PHE A 867 31.43 16.63 24.13
C PHE A 867 32.85 16.57 23.58
N GLY A 868 33.70 15.71 24.16
CA GLY A 868 35.13 15.74 23.91
C GLY A 868 35.59 14.50 23.17
N GLY A 869 36.24 14.69 22.01
CA GLY A 869 36.78 13.59 21.20
C GLY A 869 36.74 13.83 19.70
N ASP A 870 35.90 14.76 19.25
CA ASP A 870 35.53 14.96 17.86
C ASP A 870 35.94 16.37 17.38
N THR A 871 36.08 16.54 16.06
CA THR A 871 36.52 17.81 15.48
C THR A 871 35.98 17.98 14.08
N GLY A 872 35.80 19.24 13.65
CA GLY A 872 35.39 19.54 12.29
C GLY A 872 35.40 21.03 11.94
N THR A 873 34.64 21.40 10.91
CA THR A 873 34.53 22.77 10.42
C THR A 873 33.09 23.13 10.08
N LEU A 874 32.70 24.36 10.40
CA LEU A 874 31.61 25.03 9.71
C LEU A 874 32.17 25.48 8.36
N ASP A 875 31.69 24.87 7.28
CA ASP A 875 32.24 25.04 5.93
C ASP A 875 31.49 26.12 5.14
N GLU A 876 30.16 26.13 5.24
CA GLU A 876 29.29 27.17 4.70
C GLU A 876 28.01 27.31 5.55
N TRP A 877 27.47 28.52 5.65
CA TRP A 877 26.08 28.72 6.06
C TRP A 877 25.46 29.88 5.30
N CYS A 878 24.17 29.78 5.00
CA CYS A 878 23.45 30.80 4.24
C CYS A 878 22.11 31.17 4.88
N LEU A 879 21.75 32.44 4.74
CA LEU A 879 20.41 32.96 5.00
C LEU A 879 19.64 33.06 3.68
N PHE A 880 18.40 32.60 3.71
CA PHE A 880 17.44 32.62 2.61
C PHE A 880 16.20 33.37 3.07
N ALA A 881 16.09 34.64 2.70
CA ALA A 881 15.00 35.48 3.17
C ALA A 881 14.01 35.78 2.04
N THR A 882 12.73 35.51 2.29
CA THR A 882 11.64 36.14 1.55
C THR A 882 11.34 37.46 2.25
N THR A 883 11.68 38.58 1.61
CA THR A 883 11.40 39.91 2.15
C THR A 883 10.20 40.54 1.47
N VAL A 884 9.26 41.08 2.26
CA VAL A 884 8.34 42.09 1.73
C VAL A 884 9.08 43.42 1.64
N SER A 885 8.84 44.16 0.55
CA SER A 885 9.24 45.57 0.49
C SER A 885 8.57 46.32 1.64
N GLY A 886 9.29 47.23 2.30
CA GLY A 886 8.72 48.10 3.33
C GLY A 886 7.49 48.87 2.81
N PRO A 887 6.64 49.39 3.71
CA PRO A 887 5.32 49.92 3.37
C PRO A 887 5.41 50.88 2.18
N VAL A 888 4.61 50.57 1.17
CA VAL A 888 4.46 51.42 -0.01
C VAL A 888 3.50 52.53 0.37
N ASP A 889 3.89 53.76 0.06
CA ASP A 889 3.06 54.97 0.07
C ASP A 889 3.08 55.43 -1.40
N THR A 890 2.08 54.97 -2.16
CA THR A 890 2.08 55.02 -3.63
C THR A 890 1.91 56.45 -4.14
N ASP A 891 1.27 57.33 -3.38
CA ASP A 891 0.99 58.72 -3.78
C ASP A 891 1.80 59.80 -3.01
N ASN A 892 2.52 59.40 -1.97
CA ASN A 892 3.42 60.20 -1.12
C ASN A 892 2.69 61.21 -0.21
N ASP A 893 1.54 60.84 0.34
CA ASP A 893 0.79 61.66 1.29
C ASP A 893 1.22 61.49 2.76
N GLY A 894 1.91 60.38 3.07
CA GLY A 894 2.38 60.02 4.41
C GLY A 894 1.53 58.97 5.15
N ILE A 895 0.58 58.33 4.48
CA ILE A 895 -0.20 57.17 4.93
C ILE A 895 0.25 55.93 4.12
N ASP A 896 0.43 54.78 4.76
CA ASP A 896 0.84 53.55 4.05
C ASP A 896 -0.36 52.96 3.25
N ASP A 897 -0.13 52.46 2.03
CA ASP A 897 -1.14 51.90 1.10
C ASP A 897 -2.13 50.91 1.75
N ALA A 898 -1.70 50.20 2.79
CA ALA A 898 -2.49 49.20 3.52
C ALA A 898 -3.53 49.79 4.50
N VAL A 899 -3.43 51.09 4.81
CA VAL A 899 -4.36 51.84 5.68
C VAL A 899 -4.83 53.15 5.03
N ASP A 900 -4.43 53.41 3.79
CA ASP A 900 -4.81 54.57 2.99
C ASP A 900 -6.11 54.32 2.21
N ASN A 901 -7.15 55.08 2.51
CA ASN A 901 -8.43 55.05 1.81
C ASN A 901 -8.44 55.73 0.42
N CYS A 902 -7.31 56.31 -0.04
CA CYS A 902 -7.13 56.85 -1.38
C CYS A 902 -5.77 56.59 -2.08
N THR A 903 -5.00 55.54 -1.75
CA THR A 903 -3.77 54.92 -2.37
C THR A 903 -3.09 55.51 -3.64
N ASN A 904 -3.78 56.17 -4.57
CA ASN A 904 -3.25 56.84 -5.77
C ASN A 904 -3.55 58.36 -5.82
N VAL A 905 -4.18 58.96 -4.79
CA VAL A 905 -4.70 60.33 -4.74
C VAL A 905 -4.53 60.93 -3.32
N PRO A 906 -3.49 61.78 -3.08
CA PRO A 906 -3.08 62.17 -1.73
C PRO A 906 -4.18 62.81 -0.86
N ASN A 907 -4.48 62.21 0.30
CA ASN A 907 -5.41 62.73 1.30
C ASN A 907 -4.93 62.49 2.76
N PRO A 908 -3.95 63.27 3.27
CA PRO A 908 -3.35 63.02 4.60
C PRO A 908 -4.30 63.16 5.80
N GLY A 909 -5.55 63.61 5.58
CA GLY A 909 -6.62 63.65 6.58
C GLY A 909 -7.53 62.41 6.59
N GLN A 910 -7.45 61.57 5.56
CA GLN A 910 -8.18 60.30 5.39
C GLN A 910 -9.70 60.46 5.55
N GLU A 911 -10.25 61.62 5.19
CA GLU A 911 -11.69 61.91 5.27
C GLU A 911 -12.50 60.93 4.42
N ASP A 912 -13.28 60.07 5.08
CA ASP A 912 -14.31 59.19 4.53
C ASP A 912 -15.61 59.51 5.31
N THR A 913 -16.58 60.11 4.62
CA THR A 913 -17.81 60.64 5.23
C THR A 913 -18.97 59.65 5.17
N ASN A 914 -19.08 58.91 4.06
CA ASN A 914 -20.16 57.96 3.83
C ASN A 914 -19.92 56.61 4.57
N GLY A 915 -18.66 56.33 4.92
CA GLY A 915 -18.21 55.16 5.69
C GLY A 915 -17.99 53.90 4.87
N ASP A 916 -17.78 54.02 3.55
CA ASP A 916 -17.59 52.86 2.65
C ASP A 916 -16.14 52.35 2.57
N GLY A 917 -15.18 53.10 3.13
CA GLY A 917 -13.75 52.78 3.11
C GLY A 917 -12.96 53.41 1.95
N ILE A 918 -13.58 54.27 1.15
CA ILE A 918 -12.95 55.08 0.11
C ILE A 918 -12.99 56.55 0.54
N GLY A 919 -11.86 57.25 0.48
CA GLY A 919 -11.80 58.65 0.92
C GLY A 919 -12.53 59.61 -0.02
N ASN A 920 -13.14 60.66 0.54
CA ASN A 920 -13.87 61.73 -0.16
C ASN A 920 -13.17 62.28 -1.42
N ILE A 921 -11.83 62.33 -1.46
CA ILE A 921 -11.11 62.88 -2.62
C ILE A 921 -11.05 61.91 -3.81
N CYS A 922 -11.17 60.60 -3.55
CA CYS A 922 -11.14 59.54 -4.55
C CYS A 922 -12.50 58.85 -4.75
N ASP A 923 -13.49 59.09 -3.89
CA ASP A 923 -14.90 58.74 -4.11
C ASP A 923 -15.71 59.93 -4.70
N ALA A 924 -16.23 59.77 -5.91
CA ALA A 924 -17.26 60.65 -6.45
C ALA A 924 -18.57 59.91 -6.79
N ASP A 925 -18.74 58.66 -6.35
CA ASP A 925 -20.00 57.90 -6.39
C ASP A 925 -20.88 58.28 -5.18
N ILE A 926 -21.12 59.59 -5.06
CA ILE A 926 -21.84 60.21 -3.94
C ILE A 926 -23.33 59.81 -3.87
N THR A 927 -23.79 58.87 -4.72
CA THR A 927 -25.11 58.25 -4.61
C THR A 927 -25.10 56.82 -4.06
N GLY A 928 -23.92 56.22 -3.79
CA GLY A 928 -23.78 54.88 -3.20
C GLY A 928 -24.60 54.67 -1.92
N PHE A 929 -24.60 55.66 -1.01
CA PHE A 929 -25.26 55.60 0.31
C PHE A 929 -26.77 55.27 0.29
N VAL A 930 -27.48 55.44 -0.84
CA VAL A 930 -28.91 55.03 -0.95
C VAL A 930 -29.14 53.56 -1.33
N GLY A 931 -28.11 52.71 -1.19
CA GLY A 931 -28.19 51.28 -1.51
C GLY A 931 -28.21 51.02 -3.01
N LEU A 932 -27.51 51.87 -3.75
CA LEU A 932 -27.36 51.87 -5.20
C LEU A 932 -25.91 52.20 -5.58
N GLU A 933 -24.93 51.64 -4.87
CA GLU A 933 -23.54 51.56 -5.34
C GLU A 933 -23.55 50.83 -6.70
N ASP A 934 -23.58 51.60 -7.79
CA ASP A 934 -23.34 51.09 -9.13
C ASP A 934 -21.84 51.16 -9.50
N CYS A 935 -21.02 51.65 -8.55
CA CYS A 935 -19.56 51.69 -8.55
C CYS A 935 -19.02 52.41 -9.78
N LEU A 936 -19.70 53.49 -10.17
CA LEU A 936 -19.48 54.18 -11.42
C LEU A 936 -19.95 55.63 -11.32
N VAL A 937 -19.02 56.56 -11.17
CA VAL A 937 -19.29 58.00 -11.14
C VAL A 937 -20.01 58.42 -12.42
N ASN A 938 -21.32 58.68 -12.35
CA ASN A 938 -22.19 58.81 -13.51
C ASN A 938 -23.14 60.01 -13.44
N PHE A 939 -24.15 60.03 -14.32
CA PHE A 939 -25.08 61.15 -14.43
C PHE A 939 -26.01 61.30 -13.21
N LEU A 940 -26.15 60.26 -12.37
CA LEU A 940 -26.83 60.33 -11.08
C LEU A 940 -26.01 61.16 -10.08
N ASP A 941 -24.72 60.90 -9.95
CA ASP A 941 -23.80 61.59 -9.05
C ASP A 941 -23.61 63.04 -9.46
N LEU A 942 -23.45 63.28 -10.76
CA LEU A 942 -23.46 64.64 -11.32
C LEU A 942 -24.82 65.36 -11.12
N THR A 943 -25.90 64.65 -10.82
CA THR A 943 -27.19 65.25 -10.43
C THR A 943 -27.26 65.50 -8.93
N ALA A 944 -26.70 64.62 -8.09
CA ALA A 944 -26.53 64.82 -6.66
C ALA A 944 -25.59 66.02 -6.37
N MET A 945 -24.41 66.06 -6.98
CA MET A 945 -23.41 67.14 -6.89
C MET A 945 -23.99 68.51 -7.29
N LYS A 946 -24.82 68.56 -8.34
CA LYS A 946 -25.55 69.78 -8.74
C LYS A 946 -26.62 70.22 -7.73
N THR A 947 -27.13 69.29 -6.92
CA THR A 947 -28.14 69.55 -5.90
C THR A 947 -27.48 69.98 -4.58
N ALA A 948 -26.33 69.40 -4.26
CA ALA A 948 -25.45 69.79 -3.14
C ALA A 948 -24.63 71.08 -3.42
N PHE A 949 -24.55 71.53 -4.67
CA PHE A 949 -23.74 72.69 -5.07
C PHE A 949 -24.08 73.96 -4.27
N PHE A 950 -23.06 74.58 -3.67
CA PHE A 950 -23.16 75.67 -2.70
C PHE A 950 -23.82 75.31 -1.35
N SER A 951 -23.60 74.08 -0.87
CA SER A 951 -23.98 73.65 0.48
C SER A 951 -22.76 73.13 1.26
N ALA A 952 -22.99 72.72 2.52
CA ALA A 952 -22.00 72.01 3.34
C ALA A 952 -22.45 70.55 3.52
N ASP A 953 -22.83 69.93 2.40
CA ASP A 953 -23.13 68.50 2.30
C ASP A 953 -21.79 67.75 2.29
N PRO A 954 -21.46 66.97 3.33
CA PRO A 954 -20.11 66.47 3.54
C PRO A 954 -19.78 65.27 2.64
N ASP A 955 -20.79 64.59 2.09
CA ASP A 955 -20.60 63.49 1.13
C ASP A 955 -20.27 64.04 -0.27
N ALA A 956 -20.60 65.30 -0.55
CA ALA A 956 -20.30 65.97 -1.82
C ALA A 956 -19.13 66.98 -1.73
N ASP A 957 -18.50 67.10 -0.56
CA ASP A 957 -17.35 67.97 -0.27
C ASP A 957 -16.05 67.16 -0.46
N LEU A 958 -15.74 66.86 -1.72
CA LEU A 958 -14.70 65.92 -2.12
C LEU A 958 -13.29 66.44 -1.80
N ASP A 959 -13.08 67.76 -1.82
CA ASP A 959 -11.81 68.37 -1.41
C ASP A 959 -11.72 68.70 0.10
N SER A 960 -12.76 68.33 0.88
CA SER A 960 -12.88 68.60 2.32
C SER A 960 -12.67 70.08 2.71
N SER A 961 -12.94 71.02 1.80
CA SER A 961 -12.85 72.47 2.08
C SER A 961 -13.98 73.01 2.96
N GLY A 962 -14.98 72.18 3.27
CA GLY A 962 -16.16 72.49 4.07
C GLY A 962 -17.31 73.11 3.27
N PHE A 963 -17.26 73.10 1.93
CA PHE A 963 -18.27 73.71 1.08
C PHE A 963 -18.22 73.27 -0.40
N VAL A 964 -19.24 72.50 -0.82
CA VAL A 964 -19.41 71.97 -2.18
C VAL A 964 -19.39 73.09 -3.24
N ASN A 965 -18.38 73.09 -4.09
CA ASN A 965 -18.08 74.15 -5.05
C ASN A 965 -17.48 73.61 -6.38
N PHE A 966 -16.86 74.50 -7.16
CA PHE A 966 -16.28 74.14 -8.46
C PHE A 966 -15.02 73.25 -8.37
N ALA A 967 -14.39 73.16 -7.20
CA ALA A 967 -13.29 72.23 -6.93
C ALA A 967 -13.80 70.77 -6.91
N ASP A 968 -14.85 70.49 -6.15
CA ASP A 968 -15.48 69.16 -6.05
C ASP A 968 -16.04 68.69 -7.40
N LEU A 969 -16.69 69.59 -8.13
CA LEU A 969 -17.13 69.33 -9.50
C LEU A 969 -15.95 69.07 -10.47
N THR A 970 -14.74 69.53 -10.14
CA THR A 970 -13.53 69.22 -10.92
C THR A 970 -13.00 67.82 -10.57
N ILE A 971 -13.02 67.41 -9.30
CA ILE A 971 -12.69 66.06 -8.84
C ILE A 971 -13.64 65.04 -9.48
N MET A 972 -14.96 65.19 -9.28
CA MET A 972 -15.98 64.33 -9.88
C MET A 972 -15.88 64.25 -11.41
N LYS A 973 -15.54 65.36 -12.08
CA LYS A 973 -15.36 65.35 -13.55
C LYS A 973 -14.16 64.51 -13.99
N ASN A 974 -13.11 64.42 -13.18
CA ASN A 974 -11.92 63.63 -13.50
C ASN A 974 -12.17 62.12 -13.29
N GLN A 975 -13.07 61.76 -12.36
CA GLN A 975 -13.47 60.38 -12.10
C GLN A 975 -14.69 59.92 -12.93
N PHE A 976 -15.30 60.80 -13.72
CA PHE A 976 -16.54 60.52 -14.47
C PHE A 976 -16.41 59.33 -15.45
N PHE A 977 -17.30 58.35 -15.31
CA PHE A 977 -17.26 57.01 -15.92
C PHE A 977 -16.14 56.07 -15.43
N GLY A 978 -15.45 56.41 -14.34
CA GLY A 978 -14.58 55.52 -13.58
C GLY A 978 -15.27 55.01 -12.31
N PRO A 979 -14.71 53.97 -11.68
CA PRO A 979 -15.07 53.58 -10.32
C PRO A 979 -14.52 54.60 -9.31
N PRO A 980 -15.07 54.64 -8.08
CA PRO A 980 -14.44 55.34 -6.97
C PRO A 980 -13.16 54.61 -6.53
N GLY A 981 -12.27 55.36 -5.89
CA GLY A 981 -11.05 54.85 -5.30
C GLY A 981 -9.88 54.57 -6.27
N PRO A 982 -8.72 54.15 -5.73
CA PRO A 982 -7.46 54.05 -6.47
C PRO A 982 -7.38 52.87 -7.44
N SER A 983 -8.00 51.76 -7.08
CA SER A 983 -7.98 50.48 -7.79
C SER A 983 -9.26 49.72 -7.48
N ALA A 984 -9.92 49.16 -8.50
CA ALA A 984 -11.18 48.43 -8.32
C ALA A 984 -10.98 47.06 -7.62
N ILE A 985 -10.89 47.08 -6.29
CA ILE A 985 -10.99 45.92 -5.39
C ILE A 985 -11.86 46.33 -4.19
N GLY A 986 -13.18 46.24 -4.32
CA GLY A 986 -14.13 46.61 -3.26
C GLY A 986 -15.58 46.27 -3.62
N CYS A 987 -16.01 46.60 -4.84
CA CYS A 987 -17.35 46.29 -5.33
C CYS A 987 -17.48 44.82 -5.79
N ASN A 988 -18.18 44.01 -4.98
CA ASN A 988 -18.50 42.60 -5.23
C ASN A 988 -19.98 42.31 -4.93
#